data_AF-A0A7I7LEF3-F1
#
_entry.id   AF-A0A7I7LEF3-F1
#
_cell.length_a   1.000
_cell.length_b   1.000
_cell.length_c   1.000
_cell.angle_alpha   90.00
_cell.angle_beta   90.00
_cell.angle_gamma   90.00
#
_symmetry.space_group_name_H-M   'P 1'
#
loop_
_entity.id
_entity.type
_entity.pdbx_description
1 polymer ?
#
loop_
_entity_poly.entity_id
_entity_poly.type
_entity_poly.pdbx_seq_one_letter_code
_entity_poly.pdbx_strand_id
1 'polypeptide(L)'
;MLSPTTPFTARPTLNAVDQEGFYEELAQHGVCYNGAFRALHSLEKDPTDTNTTCAEVALPADTDVDGYGIHPALLDAALQPLAAALTDTDASPAPTPRMPFAITGVNLHATGARRLLVQLTATGADTFSLHATDPAGATVITINALTLRALPDTGSLQPTGISRRGLLQLTWPVLPPDTLSTAPVLPPLALVSSYPDDLASTLGQSTQCAVYTDLAAVQPCPPVVLWDLTTSQPTQGDLLHRVHTLTQHTLAGLQNWLNRPDTTDTHLVVLTRHAITTSPDDLAPDPAQAATAALIHTTQNEHPNRITLIDIDNTPTTAQTLTNVLATLTNPTSAPTEPQLALRHGTPLTPRLTPTTAETTTTSPPVEFDPAGTVLITGGTGMLGAVFAEHMIARYGARHLLLVSRSGPDAPGADNLYQRLTQLGAQITITACDTSDPTQLATLLANIPSEQPLRAVIHTAAVLHDAVLTELSPNQLDTVLTAKADTAWHLHQLTAHIDLDAFVMFSAAAAVLGAPGLANYAAANAFLDALAHHRHHHGLPATSLAWGYWQTPGIAAHLDTVNQARFTRNLIPITTEHGLALFDAALVSRQPHLVPAPLNTRTLARHARQGVLPAILSALTNMRRHATIGSAETLTAQLATQTPEQQLATLTRLVTTATAAVLAHPDPATLEPDLPFKDLGIDSLTALELSNTLTRDTGASLPATLVFDHPTPSAIAQYLNIQLSGNSTISRAQDPEEIEMQNLIAKIPTQQLIRSGILNALREIADSEHSSHTNERHDNVATMNLDQLLTALGDQKGIQI
;
A
#
# COMPACT_ATOMS: atom_id res chain seq x y z
N MET A 1 -29.81 18.12 33.74
CA MET A 1 -28.96 18.84 34.70
C MET A 1 -28.45 17.83 35.72
N LEU A 2 -27.28 17.28 35.47
CA LEU A 2 -26.55 16.41 36.41
C LEU A 2 -25.57 17.31 37.17
N SER A 3 -25.60 17.25 38.49
CA SER A 3 -24.79 18.09 39.37
C SER A 3 -23.29 17.90 39.12
N PRO A 4 -22.47 18.95 39.22
CA PRO A 4 -21.02 18.83 39.12
C PRO A 4 -20.50 18.02 40.32
N THR A 5 -19.86 16.89 40.03
CA THR A 5 -19.14 16.08 40.99
C THR A 5 -18.08 16.95 41.69
N THR A 6 -18.07 16.91 43.01
CA THR A 6 -17.19 17.67 43.90
C THR A 6 -15.70 17.50 43.55
N PRO A 7 -14.89 18.58 43.61
CA PRO A 7 -13.44 18.48 43.42
C PRO A 7 -12.79 17.65 44.53
N PHE A 8 -11.85 16.80 44.14
CA PHE A 8 -11.17 15.80 44.95
C PHE A 8 -10.45 16.43 46.15
N THR A 9 -10.97 16.22 47.36
CA THR A 9 -10.29 16.55 48.62
C THR A 9 -9.44 15.36 49.08
N ALA A 10 -8.12 15.59 49.17
CA ALA A 10 -7.07 14.76 49.77
C ALA A 10 -6.77 13.38 49.13
N ARG A 11 -5.52 13.20 48.68
CA ARG A 11 -4.95 11.92 48.21
C ARG A 11 -5.17 10.82 49.26
N PRO A 12 -5.88 9.72 48.95
CA PRO A 12 -5.69 8.49 49.72
C PRO A 12 -4.26 8.01 49.48
N THR A 13 -3.50 7.76 50.54
CA THR A 13 -2.25 6.99 50.44
C THR A 13 -2.62 5.55 50.11
N LEU A 14 -2.69 5.25 48.81
CA LEU A 14 -2.97 3.89 48.33
C LEU A 14 -1.85 2.95 48.77
N ASN A 15 -2.22 1.83 49.38
CA ASN A 15 -1.26 0.81 49.79
C ASN A 15 -0.65 0.11 48.56
N ALA A 16 0.66 -0.08 48.56
CA ALA A 16 1.35 -0.81 47.50
C ALA A 16 0.87 -2.27 47.48
N VAL A 17 0.57 -2.78 46.28
CA VAL A 17 0.20 -4.19 46.07
C VAL A 17 1.46 -5.03 45.97
N ASP A 18 1.44 -6.22 46.57
CA ASP A 18 2.39 -7.28 46.22
C ASP A 18 2.10 -7.75 44.79
N GLN A 19 2.80 -7.14 43.83
CA GLN A 19 2.58 -7.39 42.41
C GLN A 19 2.79 -8.86 42.04
N GLU A 20 3.76 -9.55 42.64
CA GLU A 20 4.00 -10.97 42.30
C GLU A 20 2.85 -11.84 42.78
N GLY A 21 2.44 -11.70 44.05
CA GLY A 21 1.29 -12.42 44.59
C GLY A 21 0.00 -12.19 43.81
N PHE A 22 -0.27 -10.94 43.41
CA PHE A 22 -1.47 -10.60 42.64
C PHE A 22 -1.53 -11.29 41.26
N TYR A 23 -0.43 -11.26 40.49
CA TYR A 23 -0.43 -11.89 39.16
C TYR A 23 -0.32 -13.43 39.24
N GLU A 24 0.30 -13.99 40.29
CA GLU A 24 0.27 -15.43 40.54
C GLU A 24 -1.15 -15.93 40.82
N GLU A 25 -1.94 -15.18 41.61
CA GLU A 25 -3.34 -15.49 41.90
C GLU A 25 -4.19 -15.44 40.61
N LEU A 26 -4.00 -14.44 39.76
CA LEU A 26 -4.70 -14.37 38.47
C LEU A 26 -4.33 -15.53 37.53
N ALA A 27 -3.06 -15.95 37.52
CA ALA A 27 -2.60 -17.07 36.73
C ALA A 27 -3.24 -18.40 37.18
N GLN A 28 -3.46 -18.60 38.48
CA GLN A 28 -4.20 -19.76 39.01
C GLN A 28 -5.65 -19.82 38.52
N HIS A 29 -6.25 -18.67 38.19
CA HIS A 29 -7.59 -18.55 37.62
C HIS A 29 -7.60 -18.48 36.08
N GLY A 30 -6.47 -18.80 35.43
CA GLY A 30 -6.34 -18.90 33.98
C GLY A 30 -6.09 -17.58 33.24
N VAL A 31 -5.73 -16.51 33.96
CA VAL A 31 -5.44 -15.19 33.37
C VAL A 31 -3.97 -14.83 33.58
N CYS A 32 -3.16 -14.97 32.52
CA CYS A 32 -1.72 -14.73 32.58
C CYS A 32 -1.34 -13.37 31.96
N TYR A 33 -0.66 -12.51 32.73
CA TYR A 33 -0.14 -11.21 32.28
C TYR A 33 1.38 -11.19 32.26
N ASN A 34 1.98 -10.63 31.20
CA ASN A 34 3.43 -10.54 31.01
C ASN A 34 3.86 -9.13 30.56
N GLY A 35 5.13 -8.78 30.83
CA GLY A 35 5.76 -7.54 30.33
C GLY A 35 5.02 -6.28 30.80
N ALA A 36 4.80 -5.33 29.87
CA ALA A 36 4.16 -4.05 30.16
C ALA A 36 2.72 -4.15 30.68
N PHE A 37 2.06 -5.30 30.56
CA PHE A 37 0.71 -5.55 31.09
C PHE A 37 0.70 -5.83 32.60
N ARG A 38 1.87 -5.96 33.24
CA ARG A 38 2.00 -6.00 34.71
C ARG A 38 2.19 -4.59 35.28
N ALA A 39 1.19 -3.73 35.11
CA ALA A 39 1.30 -2.28 35.37
C ALA A 39 0.48 -1.76 36.59
N LEU A 40 -0.19 -2.64 37.34
CA LEU A 40 -0.87 -2.30 38.60
C LEU A 40 0.12 -2.07 39.74
N HIS A 41 0.12 -0.89 40.38
CA HIS A 41 1.02 -0.55 41.49
C HIS A 41 0.35 -0.56 42.86
N SER A 42 -0.85 -0.01 42.95
CA SER A 42 -1.59 0.08 44.20
C SER A 42 -3.07 -0.17 43.95
N LEU A 43 -3.75 -0.70 44.97
CA LEU A 43 -5.15 -1.09 44.91
C LEU A 43 -5.75 -0.97 46.30
N GLU A 44 -6.86 -0.25 46.43
CA GLU A 44 -7.56 -0.09 47.70
C GLU A 44 -9.06 0.14 47.47
N LYS A 45 -9.91 -0.39 48.35
CA LYS A 45 -11.33 -0.02 48.39
C LYS A 45 -11.46 1.36 49.02
N ASP A 46 -12.29 2.23 48.46
CA ASP A 46 -12.52 3.56 49.02
C ASP A 46 -13.14 3.41 50.43
N PRO A 47 -12.53 3.98 51.48
CA PRO A 47 -13.03 3.84 52.86
C PRO A 47 -14.37 4.54 53.07
N THR A 48 -14.76 5.45 52.18
CA THR A 48 -16.02 6.20 52.22
C THR A 48 -17.11 5.63 51.32
N ASP A 49 -16.74 4.82 50.32
CA ASP A 49 -17.67 4.13 49.41
C ASP A 49 -17.18 2.72 49.10
N THR A 50 -17.80 1.72 49.73
CA THR A 50 -17.45 0.31 49.54
C THR A 50 -17.70 -0.20 48.11
N ASN A 51 -18.46 0.52 47.30
CA ASN A 51 -18.69 0.19 45.89
C ASN A 51 -17.59 0.74 44.97
N THR A 52 -16.68 1.57 45.51
CA THR A 52 -15.61 2.19 44.76
C THR A 52 -14.28 1.55 45.09
N THR A 53 -13.54 1.16 44.05
CA THR A 53 -12.17 0.65 44.12
C THR A 53 -11.24 1.63 43.42
N CYS A 54 -10.18 2.03 44.11
CA CYS A 54 -9.17 2.94 43.61
C CYS A 54 -7.88 2.17 43.31
N ALA A 55 -7.23 2.50 42.20
CA ALA A 55 -5.96 1.90 41.82
C ALA A 55 -5.00 2.91 41.19
N GLU A 56 -3.71 2.72 41.41
CA GLU A 56 -2.67 3.39 40.62
C GLU A 56 -2.07 2.40 39.63
N VAL A 57 -2.01 2.79 38.37
CA VAL A 57 -1.39 2.01 37.29
C VAL A 57 -0.33 2.85 36.59
N ALA A 58 0.82 2.25 36.27
CA ALA A 58 1.90 2.94 35.57
C ALA A 58 2.64 1.99 34.62
N LEU A 59 2.95 2.50 33.44
CA LEU A 59 3.79 1.79 32.49
C LEU A 59 5.26 1.81 32.93
N PRO A 60 6.04 0.78 32.57
CA PRO A 60 7.50 0.83 32.61
C PRO A 60 8.06 2.08 31.92
N ALA A 61 9.19 2.61 32.41
CA ALA A 61 9.74 3.88 31.94
C ALA A 61 10.16 3.86 30.46
N ASP A 62 10.51 2.69 29.94
CA ASP A 62 10.95 2.41 28.56
C ASP A 62 9.80 2.10 27.60
N THR A 63 8.55 2.04 28.07
CA THR A 63 7.41 1.76 27.19
C THR A 63 7.10 2.96 26.29
N ASP A 64 7.08 2.77 24.97
CA ASP A 64 6.65 3.80 24.03
C ASP A 64 5.13 4.04 24.12
N VAL A 65 4.73 5.30 24.30
CA VAL A 65 3.32 5.72 24.41
C VAL A 65 2.83 6.45 23.16
N ASP A 66 3.69 6.68 22.17
CA ASP A 66 3.34 7.45 21.00
C ASP A 66 2.36 6.70 20.09
N GLY A 67 1.42 7.46 19.52
CA GLY A 67 0.43 6.92 18.58
C GLY A 67 -0.78 6.23 19.21
N TYR A 68 -0.88 6.16 20.54
CA TYR A 68 -2.10 5.72 21.24
C TYR A 68 -2.87 6.89 21.83
N GLY A 69 -4.21 6.78 21.82
CA GLY A 69 -5.04 7.64 22.67
C GLY A 69 -4.75 7.36 24.15
N ILE A 70 -4.83 6.09 24.54
CA ILE A 70 -4.37 5.54 25.82
C ILE A 70 -3.60 4.26 25.51
N HIS A 71 -2.42 4.06 26.12
CA HIS A 71 -1.61 2.87 25.84
C HIS A 71 -2.38 1.59 26.23
N PRO A 72 -2.43 0.54 25.38
CA PRO A 72 -3.24 -0.65 25.65
C PRO A 72 -2.94 -1.33 26.99
N ALA A 73 -1.66 -1.44 27.36
CA ALA A 73 -1.29 -2.03 28.65
C ALA A 73 -1.67 -1.15 29.85
N LEU A 74 -1.76 0.18 29.66
CA LEU A 74 -2.17 1.11 30.72
C LEU A 74 -3.70 1.07 30.90
N LEU A 75 -4.44 0.99 29.78
CA LEU A 75 -5.89 0.82 29.81
C LEU A 75 -6.29 -0.54 30.39
N ASP A 76 -5.61 -1.62 29.98
CA ASP A 76 -5.83 -2.96 30.52
C ASP A 76 -5.55 -3.01 32.03
N ALA A 77 -4.42 -2.44 32.47
CA ALA A 77 -4.09 -2.34 33.89
C ALA A 77 -5.16 -1.57 34.69
N ALA A 78 -5.78 -0.55 34.10
CA ALA A 78 -6.88 0.17 34.73
C ALA A 78 -8.14 -0.70 34.94
N LEU A 79 -8.27 -1.82 34.24
CA LEU A 79 -9.38 -2.77 34.39
C LEU A 79 -9.04 -3.95 35.33
N GLN A 80 -7.76 -4.23 35.57
CA GLN A 80 -7.31 -5.33 36.44
C GLN A 80 -7.87 -5.30 37.88
N PRO A 81 -8.15 -4.13 38.51
CA PRO A 81 -8.83 -4.09 39.81
C PRO A 81 -10.19 -4.80 39.85
N LEU A 82 -10.85 -4.98 38.70
CA LEU A 82 -12.11 -5.72 38.61
C LEU A 82 -11.94 -7.19 38.98
N ALA A 83 -10.77 -7.76 38.74
CA ALA A 83 -10.49 -9.15 39.12
C ALA A 83 -10.43 -9.31 40.64
N ALA A 84 -9.89 -8.32 41.37
CA ALA A 84 -9.87 -8.30 42.84
C ALA A 84 -11.25 -8.00 43.46
N ALA A 85 -12.11 -7.25 42.75
CA ALA A 85 -13.46 -6.94 43.23
C ALA A 85 -14.42 -8.15 43.19
N LEU A 86 -14.07 -9.21 42.45
CA LEU A 86 -14.92 -10.38 42.18
C LEU A 86 -14.45 -11.65 42.91
N THR A 87 -13.32 -11.61 43.60
CA THR A 87 -12.82 -12.72 44.45
C THR A 87 -13.46 -12.75 45.85
N ASP A 88 -14.27 -11.74 46.20
CA ASP A 88 -14.86 -11.54 47.54
C ASP A 88 -16.24 -12.24 47.73
N THR A 89 -16.61 -13.21 46.89
CA THR A 89 -17.87 -13.97 47.05
C THR A 89 -17.64 -15.38 47.57
N ASP A 90 -18.00 -15.55 48.84
CA ASP A 90 -17.91 -16.73 49.71
C ASP A 90 -18.75 -17.96 49.25
N ALA A 91 -18.78 -18.32 47.96
CA ALA A 91 -19.56 -19.47 47.47
C ALA A 91 -18.99 -20.19 46.24
N SER A 92 -18.73 -21.49 46.41
CA SER A 92 -18.46 -22.56 45.40
C SER A 92 -17.02 -22.78 44.90
N PRO A 93 -16.65 -24.04 44.56
CA PRO A 93 -15.26 -24.39 44.21
C PRO A 93 -14.95 -23.89 42.78
N ALA A 94 -13.86 -23.13 42.67
CA ALA A 94 -13.30 -22.50 41.46
C ALA A 94 -14.24 -21.49 40.76
N PRO A 95 -14.20 -20.19 41.13
CA PRO A 95 -14.96 -19.16 40.43
C PRO A 95 -14.51 -19.06 38.97
N THR A 96 -15.44 -19.20 38.02
CA THR A 96 -15.17 -18.93 36.60
C THR A 96 -14.73 -17.47 36.42
N PRO A 97 -13.60 -17.19 35.74
CA PRO A 97 -13.12 -15.83 35.55
C PRO A 97 -14.17 -15.02 34.77
N ARG A 98 -14.53 -13.85 35.31
CA ARG A 98 -15.41 -12.88 34.64
C ARG A 98 -14.55 -11.88 33.89
N MET A 99 -14.89 -11.61 32.63
CA MET A 99 -14.17 -10.68 31.76
C MET A 99 -15.08 -9.55 31.27
N PRO A 100 -14.51 -8.37 30.94
CA PRO A 100 -15.22 -7.33 30.21
C PRO A 100 -15.89 -7.87 28.95
N PHE A 101 -17.21 -7.73 28.85
CA PHE A 101 -18.01 -8.18 27.72
C PHE A 101 -18.56 -7.01 26.89
N ALA A 102 -19.01 -5.94 27.57
CA ALA A 102 -19.55 -4.76 26.91
C ALA A 102 -19.03 -3.49 27.57
N ILE A 103 -18.66 -2.51 26.74
CA ILE A 103 -18.19 -1.19 27.17
C ILE A 103 -19.04 -0.13 26.45
N THR A 104 -19.59 0.82 27.20
CA THR A 104 -20.41 1.90 26.66
C THR A 104 -20.01 3.26 27.24
N GLY A 105 -20.16 4.30 26.42
CA GLY A 105 -19.87 5.68 26.83
C GLY A 105 -18.40 5.94 27.17
N VAL A 106 -17.48 5.44 26.33
CA VAL A 106 -16.04 5.71 26.45
C VAL A 106 -15.75 7.12 25.94
N ASN A 107 -15.20 7.98 26.79
CA ASN A 107 -14.72 9.31 26.42
C ASN A 107 -13.26 9.46 26.82
N LEU A 108 -12.40 9.75 25.84
CA LEU A 108 -10.99 10.04 26.05
C LEU A 108 -10.81 11.56 26.07
N HIS A 109 -10.21 12.07 27.15
CA HIS A 109 -10.05 13.50 27.42
C HIS A 109 -8.61 13.97 27.21
N ALA A 110 -7.62 13.08 27.39
CA ALA A 110 -6.21 13.37 27.20
C ALA A 110 -5.44 12.15 26.64
N THR A 111 -4.29 12.38 26.02
CA THR A 111 -3.42 11.35 25.44
C THR A 111 -2.00 11.39 25.99
N GLY A 112 -1.23 10.31 25.81
CA GLY A 112 0.18 10.25 26.24
C GLY A 112 0.38 9.99 27.74
N ALA A 113 -0.69 9.63 28.46
CA ALA A 113 -0.60 9.25 29.87
C ALA A 113 0.29 8.01 30.03
N ARG A 114 1.21 8.07 31.00
CA ARG A 114 2.05 6.94 31.43
C ARG A 114 1.61 6.35 32.76
N ARG A 115 0.82 7.12 33.52
CA ARG A 115 0.30 6.78 34.84
C ARG A 115 -1.15 7.22 34.95
N LEU A 116 -1.98 6.42 35.62
CA LEU A 116 -3.36 6.75 35.91
C LEU A 116 -3.68 6.45 37.38
N LEU A 117 -4.47 7.34 37.96
CA LEU A 117 -5.25 7.09 39.16
C LEU A 117 -6.64 6.71 38.69
N VAL A 118 -7.02 5.47 38.96
CA VAL A 118 -8.23 4.84 38.44
C VAL A 118 -9.22 4.69 39.58
N GLN A 119 -10.48 5.06 39.30
CA GLN A 119 -11.62 4.85 40.16
C GLN A 119 -12.63 3.98 39.42
N LEU A 120 -12.91 2.81 39.98
CA LEU A 120 -13.88 1.85 39.50
C LEU A 120 -15.04 1.78 40.48
N THR A 121 -16.22 2.19 40.05
CA THR A 121 -17.42 2.20 40.90
C THR A 121 -18.43 1.17 40.39
N ALA A 122 -18.84 0.26 41.26
CA ALA A 122 -19.89 -0.71 40.97
C ALA A 122 -21.24 0.02 40.80
N THR A 123 -21.84 -0.13 39.63
CA THR A 123 -23.15 0.47 39.27
C THR A 123 -24.26 -0.58 39.14
N GLY A 124 -23.90 -1.86 39.19
CA GLY A 124 -24.79 -3.03 39.23
C GLY A 124 -24.01 -4.29 39.59
N ALA A 125 -24.69 -5.44 39.67
CA ALA A 125 -24.06 -6.71 40.09
C ALA A 125 -22.86 -7.13 39.21
N ASP A 126 -22.94 -6.81 37.92
CA ASP A 126 -21.93 -7.15 36.92
C ASP A 126 -21.52 -5.93 36.08
N THR A 127 -21.70 -4.71 36.59
CA THR A 127 -21.46 -3.49 35.80
C THR A 127 -20.78 -2.41 36.63
N PHE A 128 -19.75 -1.81 36.04
CA PHE A 128 -18.88 -0.82 36.68
C PHE A 128 -18.76 0.43 35.81
N SER A 129 -18.60 1.60 36.42
CA SER A 129 -18.12 2.79 35.73
C SER A 129 -16.63 2.99 36.04
N LEU A 130 -15.86 3.45 35.07
CA LEU A 130 -14.43 3.78 35.24
C LEU A 130 -14.22 5.27 35.03
N HIS A 131 -13.51 5.90 35.96
CA HIS A 131 -12.99 7.25 35.82
C HIS A 131 -11.49 7.23 36.13
N ALA A 132 -10.66 7.74 35.23
CA ALA A 132 -9.22 7.79 35.46
C ALA A 132 -8.63 9.18 35.19
N THR A 133 -7.76 9.62 36.09
CA THR A 133 -7.03 10.89 36.02
C THR A 133 -5.53 10.67 35.95
N ASP A 134 -4.79 11.68 35.50
CA ASP A 134 -3.35 11.71 35.65
C ASP A 134 -2.94 12.05 37.11
N PRO A 135 -1.63 11.98 37.46
CA PRO A 135 -1.15 12.36 38.79
C PRO A 135 -1.34 13.84 39.17
N ALA A 136 -1.62 14.71 38.20
CA ALA A 136 -1.95 16.11 38.40
C ALA A 136 -3.46 16.34 38.65
N GLY A 137 -4.29 15.29 38.51
CA GLY A 137 -5.73 15.33 38.73
C GLY A 137 -6.55 15.66 37.48
N ALA A 138 -5.93 15.77 36.30
CA ALA A 138 -6.65 15.99 35.05
C ALA A 138 -7.29 14.69 34.57
N THR A 139 -8.56 14.73 34.16
CA THR A 139 -9.27 13.56 33.63
C THR A 139 -8.63 13.09 32.31
N VAL A 140 -8.33 11.79 32.23
CA VAL A 140 -7.75 11.15 31.04
C VAL A 140 -8.79 10.33 30.30
N ILE A 141 -9.56 9.49 31.01
CA ILE A 141 -10.59 8.64 30.38
C ILE A 141 -11.78 8.42 31.33
N THR A 142 -12.97 8.39 30.75
CA THR A 142 -14.20 7.97 31.44
C THR A 142 -14.91 6.88 30.66
N ILE A 143 -15.46 5.90 31.37
CA ILE A 143 -16.28 4.81 30.84
C ILE A 143 -17.56 4.77 31.67
N ASN A 144 -18.69 5.00 31.02
CA ASN A 144 -19.97 5.09 31.70
C ASN A 144 -20.46 3.74 32.21
N ALA A 145 -20.33 2.67 31.41
CA ALA A 145 -20.66 1.32 31.86
C ALA A 145 -19.76 0.27 31.20
N LEU A 146 -19.23 -0.60 32.06
CA LEU A 146 -18.37 -1.74 31.77
C LEU A 146 -19.05 -2.98 32.36
N THR A 147 -19.64 -3.80 31.51
CA THR A 147 -20.38 -5.00 31.92
C THR A 147 -19.51 -6.24 31.81
N LEU A 148 -19.47 -7.05 32.87
CA LEU A 148 -18.68 -8.27 32.97
C LEU A 148 -19.51 -9.51 32.70
N ARG A 149 -18.86 -10.58 32.24
CA ARG A 149 -19.50 -11.88 31.99
C ARG A 149 -18.55 -13.02 32.32
N ALA A 150 -19.07 -14.10 32.92
CA ALA A 150 -18.31 -15.33 33.13
C ALA A 150 -17.89 -15.96 31.80
N LEU A 151 -16.64 -16.41 31.69
CA LEU A 151 -16.22 -17.22 30.57
C LEU A 151 -16.89 -18.61 30.62
N PRO A 152 -17.52 -19.08 29.53
CA PRO A 152 -17.85 -20.49 29.40
C PRO A 152 -16.58 -21.34 29.31
N ASP A 153 -16.70 -22.62 29.66
CA ASP A 153 -15.62 -23.60 29.74
C ASP A 153 -14.66 -23.52 28.52
N THR A 154 -13.38 -23.32 28.79
CA THR A 154 -12.34 -22.90 27.83
C THR A 154 -12.05 -23.91 26.73
N GLY A 155 -12.56 -25.14 26.84
CA GLY A 155 -12.51 -26.16 25.78
C GLY A 155 -13.35 -25.84 24.53
N SER A 156 -14.26 -24.86 24.61
CA SER A 156 -15.16 -24.48 23.49
C SER A 156 -14.77 -23.18 22.76
N LEU A 157 -13.79 -22.43 23.29
CA LEU A 157 -13.31 -21.20 22.68
C LEU A 157 -12.30 -21.54 21.57
N GLN A 158 -12.78 -21.98 20.41
CA GLN A 158 -12.00 -21.77 19.20
C GLN A 158 -11.78 -20.26 19.02
N PRO A 159 -10.57 -19.80 18.65
CA PRO A 159 -10.24 -18.38 18.48
C PRO A 159 -10.88 -17.81 17.21
N THR A 160 -12.21 -17.87 17.11
CA THR A 160 -13.00 -17.42 15.95
C THR A 160 -12.78 -15.92 15.64
N GLY A 161 -12.43 -15.13 16.66
CA GLY A 161 -12.09 -13.70 16.52
C GLY A 161 -10.69 -13.39 16.01
N ILE A 162 -9.72 -14.32 16.15
CA ILE A 162 -8.35 -14.14 15.61
C ILE A 162 -8.31 -14.59 14.15
N SER A 163 -9.03 -15.66 13.80
CA SER A 163 -9.03 -16.27 12.45
C SER A 163 -9.48 -15.33 11.31
N ARG A 164 -10.24 -14.26 11.61
CA ARG A 164 -10.72 -13.30 10.59
C ARG A 164 -9.92 -11.99 10.53
N ARG A 165 -9.10 -11.70 11.54
CA ARG A 165 -8.31 -10.46 11.54
C ARG A 165 -7.27 -10.53 10.42
N GLY A 166 -7.43 -9.66 9.43
CA GLY A 166 -6.59 -9.61 8.24
C GLY A 166 -7.23 -10.15 6.97
N LEU A 167 -8.48 -10.63 7.00
CA LEU A 167 -9.23 -10.98 5.79
C LEU A 167 -9.98 -9.75 5.27
N LEU A 168 -9.50 -9.20 4.16
CA LEU A 168 -9.99 -7.96 3.57
C LEU A 168 -10.63 -8.23 2.21
N GLN A 169 -11.42 -7.25 1.75
CA GLN A 169 -12.05 -7.25 0.44
C GLN A 169 -11.89 -5.88 -0.23
N LEU A 170 -11.73 -5.89 -1.54
CA LEU A 170 -11.74 -4.67 -2.35
C LEU A 170 -13.19 -4.28 -2.61
N THR A 171 -13.55 -3.04 -2.23
CA THR A 171 -14.88 -2.46 -2.44
C THR A 171 -14.75 -1.22 -3.30
N TRP A 172 -15.82 -0.89 -4.02
CA TRP A 172 -15.87 0.27 -4.91
C TRP A 172 -17.00 1.21 -4.50
N PRO A 173 -16.90 1.92 -3.35
CA PRO A 173 -17.91 2.91 -2.97
C PRO A 173 -18.01 4.05 -3.99
N VAL A 174 -19.21 4.60 -4.12
CA VAL A 174 -19.51 5.75 -4.96
C VAL A 174 -18.69 6.96 -4.50
N LEU A 175 -18.05 7.62 -5.46
CA LEU A 175 -17.33 8.86 -5.23
C LEU A 175 -18.37 9.98 -4.94
N PRO A 176 -18.21 10.77 -3.86
CA PRO A 176 -19.17 11.82 -3.52
C PRO A 176 -19.33 12.84 -4.66
N PRO A 177 -20.56 13.30 -4.95
CA PRO A 177 -20.86 14.11 -6.14
C PRO A 177 -20.13 15.46 -6.18
N ASP A 178 -19.82 16.05 -5.03
CA ASP A 178 -19.14 17.36 -4.94
C ASP A 178 -17.63 17.31 -5.23
N THR A 179 -17.10 16.13 -5.57
CA THR A 179 -15.67 15.96 -5.87
C THR A 179 -15.31 16.22 -7.33
N LEU A 180 -16.27 16.07 -8.25
CA LEU A 180 -16.02 16.25 -9.68
C LEU A 180 -16.42 17.66 -10.11
N SER A 181 -15.53 18.29 -10.87
CA SER A 181 -15.79 19.54 -11.56
C SER A 181 -16.92 19.36 -12.57
N THR A 182 -17.87 20.29 -12.57
CA THR A 182 -18.91 20.42 -13.58
C THR A 182 -18.54 21.45 -14.66
N ALA A 183 -17.26 21.87 -14.70
CA ALA A 183 -16.79 22.87 -15.64
C ALA A 183 -16.95 22.38 -17.10
N PRO A 184 -17.50 23.22 -18.01
CA PRO A 184 -17.85 22.79 -19.36
C PRO A 184 -16.69 22.76 -20.36
N VAL A 185 -15.50 23.24 -19.99
CA VAL A 185 -14.36 23.39 -20.91
C VAL A 185 -13.23 22.47 -20.48
N LEU A 186 -12.93 21.48 -21.32
CA LEU A 186 -11.73 20.66 -21.22
C LEU A 186 -10.52 21.45 -21.76
N PRO A 187 -9.31 21.25 -21.20
CA PRO A 187 -8.10 21.77 -21.83
C PRO A 187 -7.80 21.04 -23.15
N PRO A 188 -6.83 21.53 -23.94
CA PRO A 188 -6.31 20.79 -25.08
C PRO A 188 -5.93 19.36 -24.66
N LEU A 189 -6.38 18.37 -25.42
CA LEU A 189 -6.13 16.96 -25.14
C LEU A 189 -5.78 16.19 -26.42
N ALA A 190 -5.04 15.10 -26.27
CA ALA A 190 -4.81 14.14 -27.33
C ALA A 190 -5.44 12.79 -26.96
N LEU A 191 -6.06 12.13 -27.95
CA LEU A 191 -6.57 10.77 -27.85
C LEU A 191 -5.60 9.83 -28.58
N VAL A 192 -5.11 8.82 -27.88
CA VAL A 192 -4.39 7.69 -28.45
C VAL A 192 -5.33 6.50 -28.45
N SER A 193 -5.80 6.08 -29.63
CA SER A 193 -6.70 4.93 -29.77
C SER A 193 -6.47 4.23 -31.11
N SER A 194 -6.61 2.91 -31.10
CA SER A 194 -6.69 2.11 -32.34
C SER A 194 -8.09 2.18 -32.98
N TYR A 195 -9.11 2.63 -32.24
CA TYR A 195 -10.51 2.69 -32.65
C TYR A 195 -11.14 4.02 -32.23
N PRO A 196 -10.71 5.15 -32.81
CA PRO A 196 -11.02 6.46 -32.27
C PRO A 196 -12.49 6.90 -32.39
N ASP A 197 -13.27 6.30 -33.29
CA ASP A 197 -14.57 6.86 -33.71
C ASP A 197 -15.59 6.99 -32.55
N ASP A 198 -15.63 6.03 -31.61
CA ASP A 198 -16.61 6.02 -30.51
C ASP A 198 -16.29 7.05 -29.40
N LEU A 199 -15.01 7.21 -29.07
CA LEU A 199 -14.52 8.11 -28.01
C LEU A 199 -14.27 9.53 -28.54
N ALA A 200 -13.79 9.67 -29.77
CA ALA A 200 -13.54 10.97 -30.38
C ALA A 200 -14.83 11.74 -30.63
N SER A 201 -15.93 11.08 -31.03
CA SER A 201 -17.23 11.75 -31.16
C SER A 201 -17.78 12.24 -29.82
N THR A 202 -17.48 11.50 -28.77
CA THR A 202 -17.88 11.79 -27.39
C THR A 202 -17.14 12.99 -26.81
N LEU A 203 -15.84 13.09 -27.08
CA LEU A 203 -14.98 14.19 -26.62
C LEU A 203 -15.06 15.43 -27.55
N GLY A 204 -15.31 15.21 -28.84
CA GLY A 204 -15.13 16.18 -29.93
C GLY A 204 -16.22 17.24 -30.09
N GLN A 205 -17.30 17.22 -29.32
CA GLN A 205 -18.28 18.33 -29.34
C GLN A 205 -17.81 19.56 -28.54
N SER A 206 -16.71 19.44 -27.78
CA SER A 206 -16.29 20.45 -26.79
C SER A 206 -14.83 20.94 -26.92
N THR A 207 -13.94 20.25 -27.66
CA THR A 207 -12.49 20.59 -27.71
C THR A 207 -11.76 20.23 -29.01
N GLN A 208 -10.61 20.88 -29.27
CA GLN A 208 -9.61 20.41 -30.24
C GLN A 208 -8.95 19.13 -29.69
N CYS A 209 -9.39 17.96 -30.17
CA CYS A 209 -8.84 16.65 -29.82
C CYS A 209 -8.00 16.11 -30.99
N ALA A 210 -6.68 16.08 -30.83
CA ALA A 210 -5.79 15.41 -31.79
C ALA A 210 -5.82 13.90 -31.57
N VAL A 211 -5.96 13.12 -32.63
CA VAL A 211 -6.04 11.65 -32.57
C VAL A 211 -4.75 11.03 -33.08
N TYR A 212 -4.19 10.12 -32.30
CA TYR A 212 -2.98 9.35 -32.60
C TYR A 212 -3.26 7.86 -32.45
N THR A 213 -2.45 7.03 -33.10
CA THR A 213 -2.53 5.57 -32.98
C THR A 213 -1.53 5.00 -31.98
N ASP A 214 -0.53 5.79 -31.58
CA ASP A 214 0.57 5.37 -30.69
C ASP A 214 0.96 6.54 -29.78
N LEU A 215 1.23 6.25 -28.51
CA LEU A 215 1.74 7.22 -27.53
C LEU A 215 3.05 7.87 -27.98
N ALA A 216 3.91 7.11 -28.68
CA ALA A 216 5.18 7.60 -29.18
C ALA A 216 5.03 8.73 -30.21
N ALA A 217 3.88 8.80 -30.90
CA ALA A 217 3.62 9.77 -31.95
C ALA A 217 3.07 11.13 -31.44
N VAL A 218 2.70 11.22 -30.16
CA VAL A 218 2.07 12.42 -29.59
C VAL A 218 3.09 13.57 -29.51
N GLN A 219 2.96 14.57 -30.38
CA GLN A 219 3.78 15.79 -30.42
C GLN A 219 3.00 16.97 -31.03
N PRO A 220 3.01 18.17 -30.43
CA PRO A 220 3.51 18.46 -29.07
C PRO A 220 2.63 17.81 -28.00
N CYS A 221 3.18 17.56 -26.81
CA CYS A 221 2.43 16.97 -25.69
C CYS A 221 1.47 18.00 -25.06
N PRO A 222 0.13 17.76 -25.10
CA PRO A 222 -0.83 18.61 -24.40
C PRO A 222 -0.78 18.38 -22.88
N PRO A 223 -1.51 19.15 -22.05
CA PRO A 223 -1.60 18.89 -20.61
C PRO A 223 -2.18 17.50 -20.26
N VAL A 224 -3.06 16.94 -21.10
CA VAL A 224 -3.66 15.62 -20.90
C VAL A 224 -3.62 14.78 -22.16
N VAL A 225 -3.17 13.54 -22.00
CA VAL A 225 -3.28 12.50 -23.04
C VAL A 225 -4.18 11.40 -22.54
N LEU A 226 -5.19 11.06 -23.34
CA LEU A 226 -6.09 9.94 -23.09
C LEU A 226 -5.62 8.75 -23.93
N TRP A 227 -5.18 7.68 -23.29
CA TRP A 227 -4.79 6.43 -23.95
C TRP A 227 -5.88 5.39 -23.78
N ASP A 228 -6.54 5.09 -24.87
CA ASP A 228 -7.63 4.13 -24.94
C ASP A 228 -7.09 2.73 -25.22
N LEU A 229 -7.07 1.90 -24.17
CA LEU A 229 -6.79 0.46 -24.26
C LEU A 229 -8.09 -0.36 -24.35
N THR A 230 -9.25 0.29 -24.54
CA THR A 230 -10.50 -0.41 -24.70
C THR A 230 -10.58 -1.02 -26.10
N THR A 231 -10.67 -2.34 -26.16
CA THR A 231 -10.82 -3.05 -27.45
C THR A 231 -12.28 -3.10 -27.85
N SER A 232 -12.63 -2.60 -29.04
CA SER A 232 -14.03 -2.49 -29.50
C SER A 232 -14.70 -3.82 -29.83
N GLN A 233 -13.95 -4.92 -29.97
CA GLN A 233 -14.49 -6.28 -30.11
C GLN A 233 -13.60 -7.30 -29.39
N PRO A 234 -14.19 -8.32 -28.73
CA PRO A 234 -13.41 -9.49 -28.36
C PRO A 234 -12.91 -10.09 -29.67
N THR A 235 -11.62 -9.94 -29.96
CA THR A 235 -11.01 -10.71 -31.03
C THR A 235 -11.36 -12.17 -30.75
N GLN A 236 -11.90 -12.88 -31.75
CA GLN A 236 -12.07 -14.35 -31.72
C GLN A 236 -10.70 -15.04 -31.71
N GLY A 237 -9.82 -14.62 -30.81
CA GLY A 237 -8.49 -15.14 -30.57
C GLY A 237 -8.44 -15.75 -29.18
N ASP A 238 -7.45 -16.62 -28.99
CA ASP A 238 -7.14 -17.22 -27.71
C ASP A 238 -6.97 -16.15 -26.62
N LEU A 239 -7.66 -16.32 -25.47
CA LEU A 239 -7.63 -15.38 -24.36
C LEU A 239 -6.19 -15.14 -23.88
N LEU A 240 -5.38 -16.18 -23.81
CA LEU A 240 -3.99 -16.07 -23.37
C LEU A 240 -3.16 -15.19 -24.32
N HIS A 241 -3.32 -15.40 -25.63
CA HIS A 241 -2.69 -14.54 -26.62
C HIS A 241 -3.10 -13.06 -26.45
N ARG A 242 -4.38 -12.78 -26.13
CA ARG A 242 -4.84 -11.41 -25.83
C ARG A 242 -4.20 -10.85 -24.57
N VAL A 243 -4.09 -11.64 -23.48
CA VAL A 243 -3.45 -11.23 -22.22
C VAL A 243 -2.00 -10.83 -22.46
N HIS A 244 -1.22 -11.69 -23.13
CA HIS A 244 0.18 -11.43 -23.44
C HIS A 244 0.34 -10.21 -24.35
N THR A 245 -0.40 -10.14 -25.44
CA THR A 245 -0.29 -9.04 -26.40
C THR A 245 -0.66 -7.69 -25.78
N LEU A 246 -1.75 -7.63 -25.01
CA LEU A 246 -2.21 -6.38 -24.40
C LEU A 246 -1.24 -5.91 -23.32
N THR A 247 -0.81 -6.80 -22.41
CA THR A 247 0.14 -6.42 -21.34
C THR A 247 1.51 -6.01 -21.89
N GLN A 248 2.01 -6.67 -22.95
CA GLN A 248 3.23 -6.25 -23.64
C GLN A 248 3.07 -4.89 -24.35
N HIS A 249 1.94 -4.67 -25.03
CA HIS A 249 1.65 -3.38 -25.66
C HIS A 249 1.61 -2.26 -24.62
N THR A 250 0.94 -2.50 -23.49
CA THR A 250 0.89 -1.54 -22.38
C THR A 250 2.27 -1.27 -21.79
N LEU A 251 3.06 -2.32 -21.54
CA LEU A 251 4.44 -2.19 -21.04
C LEU A 251 5.28 -1.31 -21.98
N ALA A 252 5.30 -1.61 -23.27
CA ALA A 252 6.07 -0.86 -24.26
C ALA A 252 5.62 0.61 -24.36
N GLY A 253 4.31 0.87 -24.36
CA GLY A 253 3.78 2.23 -24.42
C GLY A 253 4.10 3.05 -23.17
N LEU A 254 3.99 2.46 -21.97
CA LEU A 254 4.36 3.13 -20.72
C LEU A 254 5.87 3.39 -20.64
N GLN A 255 6.71 2.42 -21.03
CA GLN A 255 8.16 2.60 -21.08
C GLN A 255 8.56 3.73 -22.03
N ASN A 256 7.98 3.78 -23.23
CA ASN A 256 8.23 4.86 -24.18
C ASN A 256 7.80 6.22 -23.59
N TRP A 257 6.59 6.27 -23.01
CA TRP A 257 6.02 7.48 -22.44
C TRP A 257 6.83 8.05 -21.26
N LEU A 258 7.23 7.19 -20.33
CA LEU A 258 7.91 7.60 -19.10
C LEU A 258 9.39 7.96 -19.32
N ASN A 259 10.02 7.41 -20.37
CA ASN A 259 11.40 7.74 -20.74
C ASN A 259 11.54 9.05 -21.54
N ARG A 260 10.43 9.71 -21.88
CA ARG A 260 10.39 10.94 -22.68
C ARG A 260 10.37 12.19 -21.78
N PRO A 261 11.39 13.08 -21.83
CA PRO A 261 11.41 14.28 -20.97
C PRO A 261 10.27 15.26 -21.23
N ASP A 262 9.78 15.32 -22.47
CA ASP A 262 8.70 16.21 -22.91
C ASP A 262 7.30 15.81 -22.40
N THR A 263 7.17 14.66 -21.73
CA THR A 263 5.90 14.19 -21.14
C THR A 263 5.79 14.49 -19.63
N THR A 264 6.81 15.12 -19.04
CA THR A 264 6.90 15.34 -17.58
C THR A 264 5.71 16.15 -17.04
N ASP A 265 5.31 17.19 -17.77
CA ASP A 265 4.18 18.06 -17.42
C ASP A 265 2.85 17.61 -18.04
N THR A 266 2.81 16.40 -18.60
CA THR A 266 1.61 15.81 -19.22
C THR A 266 1.06 14.70 -18.36
N HIS A 267 -0.23 14.81 -18.04
CA HIS A 267 -0.97 13.79 -17.31
C HIS A 267 -1.50 12.72 -18.27
N LEU A 268 -1.13 11.46 -18.05
CA LEU A 268 -1.61 10.34 -18.86
C LEU A 268 -2.86 9.72 -18.21
N VAL A 269 -3.99 9.74 -18.92
CA VAL A 269 -5.21 9.04 -18.51
C VAL A 269 -5.32 7.77 -19.34
N VAL A 270 -5.33 6.61 -18.70
CA VAL A 270 -5.45 5.32 -19.38
C VAL A 270 -6.86 4.78 -19.16
N LEU A 271 -7.52 4.40 -20.25
CA LEU A 271 -8.85 3.79 -20.21
C LEU A 271 -8.75 2.28 -20.38
N THR A 272 -9.36 1.54 -19.44
CA THR A 272 -9.64 0.11 -19.58
C THR A 272 -11.15 -0.12 -19.65
N ARG A 273 -11.55 -1.32 -20.09
CA ARG A 273 -12.98 -1.67 -20.19
C ARG A 273 -13.25 -2.96 -19.45
N HIS A 274 -14.13 -2.90 -18.45
CA HIS A 274 -14.48 -4.05 -17.60
C HIS A 274 -13.24 -4.80 -17.09
N ALA A 275 -12.14 -4.10 -16.77
CA ALA A 275 -10.97 -4.70 -16.12
C ALA A 275 -11.27 -5.13 -14.69
N ILE A 276 -12.30 -4.56 -14.08
CA ILE A 276 -12.69 -4.78 -12.70
C ILE A 276 -14.19 -5.02 -12.59
N THR A 277 -14.60 -5.63 -11.49
CA THR A 277 -16.00 -5.75 -11.08
C THR A 277 -16.23 -4.92 -9.83
N THR A 278 -17.26 -4.07 -9.85
CA THR A 278 -17.52 -3.08 -8.79
C THR A 278 -18.59 -3.54 -7.80
N SER A 279 -19.43 -4.49 -8.19
CA SER A 279 -20.47 -5.10 -7.39
C SER A 279 -20.77 -6.53 -7.86
N PRO A 280 -21.47 -7.36 -7.07
CA PRO A 280 -21.88 -8.70 -7.50
C PRO A 280 -22.78 -8.73 -8.75
N ASP A 281 -23.48 -7.63 -9.04
CA ASP A 281 -24.39 -7.49 -10.18
C ASP A 281 -23.68 -6.95 -11.45
N ASP A 282 -22.42 -6.53 -11.32
CA ASP A 282 -21.59 -6.07 -12.43
C ASP A 282 -21.14 -7.26 -13.30
N LEU A 283 -20.70 -6.97 -14.53
CA LEU A 283 -20.15 -8.00 -15.40
C LEU A 283 -18.88 -8.63 -14.79
N ALA A 284 -18.63 -9.90 -15.12
CA ALA A 284 -17.36 -10.52 -14.81
C ALA A 284 -16.22 -9.73 -15.50
N PRO A 285 -15.11 -9.46 -14.80
CA PRO A 285 -14.01 -8.70 -15.38
C PRO A 285 -13.38 -9.46 -16.55
N ASP A 286 -12.98 -8.73 -17.61
CA ASP A 286 -12.17 -9.28 -18.70
C ASP A 286 -10.75 -9.56 -18.15
N PRO A 287 -10.27 -10.81 -18.17
CA PRO A 287 -8.97 -11.14 -17.54
C PRO A 287 -7.76 -10.46 -18.18
N ALA A 288 -7.79 -10.13 -19.48
CA ALA A 288 -6.71 -9.40 -20.14
C ALA A 288 -6.68 -7.93 -19.72
N GLN A 289 -7.87 -7.32 -19.61
CA GLN A 289 -8.01 -5.96 -19.10
C GLN A 289 -7.63 -5.88 -17.61
N ALA A 290 -8.00 -6.87 -16.79
CA ALA A 290 -7.61 -6.95 -15.38
C ALA A 290 -6.08 -7.01 -15.18
N ALA A 291 -5.40 -7.88 -15.94
CA ALA A 291 -3.94 -7.97 -15.92
C ALA A 291 -3.28 -6.63 -16.30
N THR A 292 -3.83 -5.96 -17.31
CA THR A 292 -3.36 -4.65 -17.79
C THR A 292 -3.56 -3.55 -16.76
N ALA A 293 -4.73 -3.50 -16.12
CA ALA A 293 -5.04 -2.56 -15.05
C ALA A 293 -4.06 -2.68 -13.87
N ALA A 294 -3.72 -3.91 -13.45
CA ALA A 294 -2.79 -4.13 -12.34
C ALA A 294 -1.33 -3.76 -12.69
N LEU A 295 -0.92 -3.95 -13.94
CA LEU A 295 0.37 -3.47 -14.46
C LEU A 295 0.44 -1.93 -14.37
N ILE A 296 -0.61 -1.24 -14.82
CA ILE A 296 -0.72 0.22 -14.75
C ILE A 296 -0.75 0.69 -13.30
N HIS A 297 -1.51 0.03 -12.41
CA HIS A 297 -1.55 0.39 -10.99
C HIS A 297 -0.16 0.32 -10.34
N THR A 298 0.61 -0.72 -10.63
CA THR A 298 2.00 -0.79 -10.13
C THR A 298 2.84 0.37 -10.67
N THR A 299 2.64 0.74 -11.93
CA THR A 299 3.29 1.91 -12.54
C THR A 299 2.91 3.21 -11.84
N GLN A 300 1.66 3.38 -11.40
CA GLN A 300 1.24 4.56 -10.63
C GLN A 300 1.98 4.69 -9.30
N ASN A 301 2.32 3.56 -8.66
CA ASN A 301 3.09 3.55 -7.43
C ASN A 301 4.58 3.87 -7.68
N GLU A 302 5.10 3.50 -8.85
CA GLU A 302 6.45 3.85 -9.30
C GLU A 302 6.57 5.32 -9.74
N HIS A 303 5.52 5.85 -10.40
CA HIS A 303 5.45 7.23 -10.91
C HIS A 303 4.18 7.95 -10.40
N PRO A 304 4.16 8.35 -9.11
CA PRO A 304 2.99 9.01 -8.52
C PRO A 304 2.58 10.28 -9.27
N ASN A 305 1.27 10.53 -9.35
CA ASN A 305 0.66 11.73 -9.95
C ASN A 305 0.91 11.92 -11.47
N ARG A 306 1.47 10.93 -12.18
CA ARG A 306 1.67 10.99 -13.64
C ARG A 306 0.56 10.31 -14.44
N ILE A 307 -0.11 9.33 -13.84
CA ILE A 307 -1.05 8.44 -14.53
C ILE A 307 -2.35 8.31 -13.73
N THR A 308 -3.50 8.46 -14.40
CA THR A 308 -4.82 8.07 -13.86
C THR A 308 -5.38 6.91 -14.68
N LEU A 309 -5.86 5.87 -14.00
CA LEU A 309 -6.50 4.71 -14.61
C LEU A 309 -8.02 4.82 -14.43
N ILE A 310 -8.78 4.75 -15.52
CA ILE A 310 -10.24 4.81 -15.48
C ILE A 310 -10.79 3.58 -16.19
N ASP A 311 -11.47 2.71 -15.44
CA ASP A 311 -12.17 1.57 -16.01
C ASP A 311 -13.61 1.93 -16.36
N ILE A 312 -14.00 1.79 -17.63
CA ILE A 312 -15.30 2.24 -18.14
C ILE A 312 -16.19 1.06 -18.57
N ASP A 313 -17.49 1.31 -18.58
CA ASP A 313 -18.48 0.47 -19.24
C ASP A 313 -18.85 0.98 -20.64
N ASN A 314 -19.85 0.36 -21.28
CA ASN A 314 -20.35 0.72 -22.61
C ASN A 314 -21.54 1.70 -22.58
N THR A 315 -21.82 2.38 -21.47
CA THR A 315 -23.06 3.18 -21.37
C THR A 315 -22.88 4.63 -21.84
N PRO A 316 -23.89 5.23 -22.52
CA PRO A 316 -23.82 6.62 -22.96
C PRO A 316 -23.67 7.64 -21.82
N THR A 317 -24.06 7.32 -20.58
CA THR A 317 -23.88 8.22 -19.43
C THR A 317 -22.43 8.28 -18.95
N THR A 318 -21.64 7.23 -19.19
CA THR A 318 -20.22 7.17 -18.84
C THR A 318 -19.38 8.20 -19.59
N ALA A 319 -19.74 8.48 -20.85
CA ALA A 319 -19.15 9.53 -21.66
C ALA A 319 -19.15 10.91 -20.98
N GLN A 320 -20.30 11.34 -20.46
CA GLN A 320 -20.45 12.65 -19.82
C GLN A 320 -19.66 12.72 -18.51
N THR A 321 -19.71 11.67 -17.70
CA THR A 321 -18.95 11.60 -16.44
C THR A 321 -17.45 11.59 -16.69
N LEU A 322 -16.98 10.94 -17.76
CA LEU A 322 -15.58 10.96 -18.16
C LEU A 322 -15.10 12.39 -18.44
N THR A 323 -15.87 13.21 -19.14
CA THR A 323 -15.57 14.64 -19.34
C THR A 323 -15.40 15.40 -18.02
N ASN A 324 -16.29 15.17 -17.05
CA ASN A 324 -16.21 15.82 -15.73
C ASN A 324 -14.95 15.38 -14.96
N VAL A 325 -14.59 14.10 -15.04
CA VAL A 325 -13.35 13.57 -14.43
C VAL A 325 -12.13 14.23 -15.07
N LEU A 326 -12.05 14.28 -16.40
CA LEU A 326 -10.95 14.91 -17.13
C LEU A 326 -10.80 16.40 -16.77
N ALA A 327 -11.91 17.14 -16.68
CA ALA A 327 -11.89 18.54 -16.27
C ALA A 327 -11.36 18.73 -14.83
N THR A 328 -11.67 17.77 -13.94
CA THR A 328 -11.20 17.79 -12.54
C THR A 328 -9.70 17.55 -12.44
N LEU A 329 -9.16 16.59 -13.21
CA LEU A 329 -7.73 16.26 -13.25
C LEU A 329 -6.86 17.48 -13.63
N THR A 330 -7.43 18.39 -14.42
CA THR A 330 -6.69 19.53 -14.99
C THR A 330 -6.81 20.83 -14.19
N ASN A 331 -7.55 20.82 -13.08
CA ASN A 331 -7.80 22.02 -12.29
C ASN A 331 -6.93 22.03 -11.01
N PRO A 332 -5.90 22.89 -10.92
CA PRO A 332 -4.88 22.86 -9.87
C PRO A 332 -5.38 23.19 -8.46
N THR A 333 -6.61 23.69 -8.31
CA THR A 333 -7.22 24.02 -7.00
C THR A 333 -8.03 22.88 -6.38
N SER A 334 -8.11 21.73 -7.06
CA SER A 334 -8.97 20.60 -6.64
C SER A 334 -8.25 19.67 -5.66
N ALA A 335 -9.00 19.05 -4.75
CA ALA A 335 -8.52 18.01 -3.83
C ALA A 335 -7.77 16.88 -4.58
N PRO A 336 -6.89 16.11 -3.90
CA PRO A 336 -6.10 15.07 -4.57
C PRO A 336 -7.01 14.13 -5.37
N THR A 337 -6.67 14.01 -6.64
CA THR A 337 -7.38 13.19 -7.61
C THR A 337 -7.13 11.73 -7.31
N GLU A 338 -8.20 10.93 -7.27
CA GLU A 338 -8.08 9.49 -7.09
C GLU A 338 -7.30 8.91 -8.28
N PRO A 339 -6.22 8.12 -8.04
CA PRO A 339 -5.42 7.57 -9.13
C PRO A 339 -6.21 6.55 -9.95
N GLN A 340 -7.25 5.95 -9.37
CA GLN A 340 -8.08 4.94 -10.00
C GLN A 340 -9.56 5.25 -9.83
N LEU A 341 -10.31 5.14 -10.92
CA LEU A 341 -11.75 5.25 -10.94
C LEU A 341 -12.37 4.12 -11.76
N ALA A 342 -13.59 3.77 -11.40
CA ALA A 342 -14.47 2.96 -12.23
C ALA A 342 -15.72 3.75 -12.56
N LEU A 343 -16.11 3.80 -13.83
CA LEU A 343 -17.35 4.41 -14.27
C LEU A 343 -18.33 3.30 -14.63
N ARG A 344 -19.44 3.24 -13.88
CA ARG A 344 -20.55 2.31 -14.14
C ARG A 344 -21.85 3.09 -14.23
N HIS A 345 -22.51 3.02 -15.38
CA HIS A 345 -23.71 3.77 -15.72
C HIS A 345 -23.57 5.27 -15.45
N GLY A 346 -22.38 5.85 -15.69
CA GLY A 346 -22.07 7.25 -15.37
C GLY A 346 -21.81 7.54 -13.89
N THR A 347 -21.81 6.54 -13.01
CA THR A 347 -21.49 6.68 -11.59
C THR A 347 -19.98 6.45 -11.38
N PRO A 348 -19.25 7.44 -10.85
CA PRO A 348 -17.84 7.28 -10.50
C PRO A 348 -17.70 6.51 -9.17
N LEU A 349 -16.86 5.47 -9.16
CA LEU A 349 -16.57 4.63 -8.01
C LEU A 349 -15.05 4.60 -7.78
N THR A 350 -14.63 4.45 -6.53
CA THR A 350 -13.20 4.45 -6.15
C THR A 350 -12.82 3.24 -5.31
N PRO A 351 -11.62 2.66 -5.48
CA PRO A 351 -11.25 1.44 -4.77
C PRO A 351 -10.98 1.74 -3.29
N ARG A 352 -11.53 0.91 -2.41
CA ARG A 352 -11.25 0.90 -0.97
C ARG A 352 -11.10 -0.53 -0.47
N LEU A 353 -10.00 -0.79 0.21
CA LEU A 353 -9.82 -2.04 0.94
C LEU A 353 -10.57 -1.93 2.26
N THR A 354 -11.42 -2.91 2.56
CA THR A 354 -12.23 -2.94 3.79
C THR A 354 -12.14 -4.30 4.47
N PRO A 355 -12.31 -4.39 5.80
CA PRO A 355 -12.47 -5.69 6.45
C PRO A 355 -13.68 -6.43 5.90
N THR A 356 -13.55 -7.73 5.66
CA THR A 356 -14.66 -8.54 5.18
C THR A 356 -15.80 -8.49 6.19
N THR A 357 -16.92 -7.89 5.78
CA THR A 357 -18.13 -7.80 6.59
C THR A 357 -18.93 -9.08 6.35
N ALA A 358 -18.49 -10.18 6.97
CA ALA A 358 -19.35 -11.36 7.00
C ALA A 358 -20.50 -11.04 7.97
N GLU A 359 -21.61 -10.54 7.41
CA GLU A 359 -22.91 -10.76 8.05
C GLU A 359 -22.98 -12.22 8.45
N THR A 360 -23.31 -12.45 9.71
CA THR A 360 -23.70 -13.74 10.27
C THR A 360 -24.92 -14.29 9.54
N THR A 361 -24.76 -14.75 8.30
CA THR A 361 -25.63 -15.74 7.67
C THR A 361 -24.95 -17.09 7.81
N THR A 362 -25.05 -17.62 9.03
CA THR A 362 -24.62 -18.96 9.46
C THR A 362 -25.43 -20.09 8.82
N THR A 363 -25.82 -19.97 7.55
CA THR A 363 -26.74 -20.93 6.88
C THR A 363 -26.09 -21.75 5.78
N SER A 364 -24.88 -21.40 5.31
CA SER A 364 -24.16 -22.24 4.36
C SER A 364 -23.28 -23.25 5.11
N PRO A 365 -23.39 -24.56 4.83
CA PRO A 365 -22.47 -25.54 5.42
C PRO A 365 -21.03 -25.23 4.97
N PRO A 366 -20.02 -25.58 5.80
CA PRO A 366 -18.61 -25.45 5.43
C PRO A 366 -18.34 -26.22 4.12
N VAL A 367 -17.29 -25.82 3.40
CA VAL A 367 -16.82 -26.60 2.24
C VAL A 367 -16.39 -27.97 2.77
N GLU A 368 -17.10 -29.01 2.35
CA GLU A 368 -16.75 -30.40 2.62
C GLU A 368 -15.99 -30.93 1.41
N PHE A 369 -14.80 -31.48 1.63
CA PHE A 369 -14.03 -32.16 0.61
C PHE A 369 -14.38 -33.64 0.66
N ASP A 370 -14.71 -34.22 -0.50
CA ASP A 370 -14.91 -35.67 -0.58
C ASP A 370 -13.59 -36.40 -0.25
N PRO A 371 -13.51 -37.18 0.84
CA PRO A 371 -12.30 -37.91 1.19
C PRO A 371 -11.88 -38.94 0.13
N ALA A 372 -12.80 -39.40 -0.72
CA ALA A 372 -12.50 -40.29 -1.85
C ALA A 372 -11.95 -39.53 -3.07
N GLY A 373 -12.07 -38.21 -3.10
CA GLY A 373 -11.59 -37.36 -4.17
C GLY A 373 -10.09 -37.06 -4.12
N THR A 374 -9.53 -36.74 -5.27
CA THR A 374 -8.16 -36.25 -5.44
C THR A 374 -8.10 -34.73 -5.34
N VAL A 375 -7.15 -34.22 -4.54
CA VAL A 375 -6.78 -32.80 -4.46
C VAL A 375 -5.50 -32.58 -5.28
N LEU A 376 -5.61 -31.79 -6.35
CA LEU A 376 -4.48 -31.36 -7.17
C LEU A 376 -3.87 -30.08 -6.59
N ILE A 377 -2.55 -30.08 -6.34
CA ILE A 377 -1.80 -28.91 -5.91
C ILE A 377 -0.66 -28.62 -6.89
N THR A 378 -0.79 -27.57 -7.71
CA THR A 378 0.28 -27.11 -8.60
C THR A 378 1.27 -26.23 -7.84
N GLY A 379 2.57 -26.37 -8.10
CA GLY A 379 3.58 -25.86 -7.18
C GLY A 379 3.62 -26.65 -5.86
N GLY A 380 3.12 -27.89 -5.87
CA GLY A 380 2.87 -28.70 -4.68
C GLY A 380 4.12 -29.11 -3.91
N THR A 381 5.28 -29.12 -4.55
CA THR A 381 6.59 -29.32 -3.88
C THR A 381 7.21 -28.02 -3.37
N GLY A 382 6.59 -26.87 -3.65
CA GLY A 382 7.01 -25.57 -3.12
C GLY A 382 6.56 -25.38 -1.67
N MET A 383 7.09 -24.35 -1.00
CA MET A 383 6.85 -24.12 0.42
C MET A 383 5.36 -24.02 0.79
N LEU A 384 4.59 -23.17 0.11
CA LEU A 384 3.15 -23.06 0.37
C LEU A 384 2.41 -24.33 -0.06
N GLY A 385 2.79 -24.93 -1.20
CA GLY A 385 2.22 -26.20 -1.66
C GLY A 385 2.29 -27.30 -0.58
N ALA A 386 3.45 -27.44 0.06
CA ALA A 386 3.65 -28.39 1.16
C ALA A 386 2.80 -28.07 2.41
N VAL A 387 2.78 -26.81 2.84
CA VAL A 387 1.98 -26.34 3.98
C VAL A 387 0.49 -26.63 3.76
N PHE A 388 -0.03 -26.31 2.58
CA PHE A 388 -1.43 -26.52 2.26
C PHE A 388 -1.75 -28.00 1.99
N ALA A 389 -0.81 -28.80 1.46
CA ALA A 389 -0.97 -30.25 1.37
C ALA A 389 -1.20 -30.89 2.75
N GLU A 390 -0.39 -30.52 3.75
CA GLU A 390 -0.59 -31.00 5.13
C GLU A 390 -1.93 -30.55 5.71
N HIS A 391 -2.28 -29.29 5.49
CA HIS A 391 -3.53 -28.75 6.00
C HIS A 391 -4.75 -29.44 5.39
N MET A 392 -4.71 -29.78 4.10
CA MET A 392 -5.78 -30.55 3.44
C MET A 392 -5.98 -31.92 4.09
N ILE A 393 -4.91 -32.59 4.50
CA ILE A 393 -5.02 -33.88 5.20
C ILE A 393 -5.51 -33.69 6.63
N ALA A 394 -4.87 -32.80 7.39
CA ALA A 394 -5.09 -32.65 8.82
C ALA A 394 -6.44 -31.99 9.16
N ARG A 395 -6.85 -30.97 8.39
CA ARG A 395 -8.07 -30.19 8.65
C ARG A 395 -9.27 -30.69 7.86
N TYR A 396 -9.07 -31.05 6.60
CA TYR A 396 -10.15 -31.39 5.66
C TYR A 396 -10.25 -32.88 5.35
N GLY A 397 -9.35 -33.70 5.89
CA GLY A 397 -9.42 -35.16 5.77
C GLY A 397 -9.13 -35.70 4.37
N ALA A 398 -8.50 -34.92 3.50
CA ALA A 398 -8.14 -35.35 2.15
C ALA A 398 -7.24 -36.59 2.18
N ARG A 399 -7.57 -37.61 1.36
CA ARG A 399 -6.82 -38.88 1.33
C ARG A 399 -5.98 -39.07 0.09
N HIS A 400 -6.27 -38.36 -0.99
CA HIS A 400 -5.55 -38.49 -2.26
C HIS A 400 -5.04 -37.11 -2.69
N LEU A 401 -3.72 -36.92 -2.72
CA LEU A 401 -3.10 -35.66 -3.14
C LEU A 401 -2.22 -35.90 -4.36
N LEU A 402 -2.42 -35.08 -5.39
CA LEU A 402 -1.56 -35.00 -6.57
C LEU A 402 -0.76 -33.71 -6.51
N LEU A 403 0.52 -33.82 -6.14
CA LEU A 403 1.45 -32.69 -6.05
C LEU A 403 2.23 -32.55 -7.35
N VAL A 404 2.19 -31.36 -7.94
CA VAL A 404 2.73 -31.15 -9.28
C VAL A 404 3.71 -30.00 -9.28
N SER A 405 4.86 -30.20 -9.89
CA SER A 405 5.84 -29.14 -10.18
C SER A 405 6.73 -29.58 -11.34
N ARG A 406 7.51 -28.66 -11.93
CA ARG A 406 8.44 -29.02 -13.02
C ARG A 406 9.50 -30.03 -12.58
N SER A 407 10.00 -29.90 -11.35
CA SER A 407 10.99 -30.84 -10.77
C SER A 407 10.35 -32.12 -10.24
N GLY A 408 9.06 -32.11 -9.91
CA GLY A 408 8.33 -33.30 -9.45
C GLY A 408 9.05 -34.02 -8.29
N PRO A 409 9.24 -35.35 -8.38
CA PRO A 409 9.97 -36.13 -7.38
C PRO A 409 11.42 -35.67 -7.14
N ASP A 410 12.05 -35.03 -8.13
CA ASP A 410 13.43 -34.54 -8.03
C ASP A 410 13.52 -33.17 -7.34
N ALA A 411 12.39 -32.59 -6.90
CA ALA A 411 12.40 -31.33 -6.18
C ALA A 411 13.11 -31.45 -4.82
N PRO A 412 13.89 -30.45 -4.39
CA PRO A 412 14.53 -30.46 -3.08
C PRO A 412 13.51 -30.67 -1.95
N GLY A 413 13.70 -31.73 -1.15
CA GLY A 413 12.81 -32.06 -0.03
C GLY A 413 11.54 -32.84 -0.40
N ALA A 414 11.33 -33.23 -1.66
CA ALA A 414 10.16 -33.98 -2.10
C ALA A 414 10.00 -35.33 -1.37
N ASP A 415 11.07 -36.08 -1.17
CA ASP A 415 11.04 -37.36 -0.43
C ASP A 415 10.59 -37.17 1.03
N ASN A 416 11.09 -36.12 1.69
CA ASN A 416 10.71 -35.80 3.07
C ASN A 416 9.23 -35.39 3.14
N LEU A 417 8.78 -34.58 2.18
CA LEU A 417 7.38 -34.18 2.07
C LEU A 417 6.47 -35.39 1.83
N TYR A 418 6.83 -36.28 0.91
CA TYR A 418 6.10 -37.52 0.63
C TYR A 418 5.96 -38.36 1.90
N GLN A 419 7.05 -38.60 2.63
CA GLN A 419 7.03 -39.38 3.87
C GLN A 419 6.16 -38.72 4.95
N ARG A 420 6.30 -37.40 5.15
CA ARG A 420 5.52 -36.64 6.14
C ARG A 420 4.03 -36.71 5.86
N LEU A 421 3.62 -36.45 4.62
CA LEU A 421 2.20 -36.50 4.21
C LEU A 421 1.64 -37.94 4.26
N THR A 422 2.44 -38.95 3.91
CA THR A 422 2.03 -40.36 4.03
C THR A 422 1.81 -40.77 5.48
N GLN A 423 2.66 -40.30 6.41
CA GLN A 423 2.50 -40.54 7.85
C GLN A 423 1.22 -39.91 8.42
N LEU A 424 0.72 -38.84 7.81
CA LEU A 424 -0.59 -38.24 8.13
C LEU A 424 -1.77 -39.07 7.58
N GLY A 425 -1.51 -40.15 6.84
CA GLY A 425 -2.51 -41.12 6.41
C GLY A 425 -3.16 -40.78 5.06
N ALA A 426 -2.44 -40.12 4.16
CA ALA A 426 -2.86 -39.86 2.79
C ALA A 426 -1.97 -40.59 1.76
N GLN A 427 -2.53 -40.86 0.58
CA GLN A 427 -1.84 -41.36 -0.61
C GLN A 427 -1.38 -40.17 -1.44
N ILE A 428 -0.07 -40.09 -1.67
CA ILE A 428 0.56 -38.94 -2.32
C ILE A 428 1.14 -39.37 -3.66
N THR A 429 0.81 -38.63 -4.71
CA THR A 429 1.46 -38.76 -6.01
C THR A 429 2.20 -37.47 -6.30
N ILE A 430 3.52 -37.52 -6.43
CA ILE A 430 4.33 -36.37 -6.86
C ILE A 430 4.68 -36.56 -8.33
N THR A 431 4.27 -35.63 -9.19
CA THR A 431 4.48 -35.73 -10.63
C THR A 431 5.25 -34.53 -11.18
N ALA A 432 6.27 -34.82 -12.01
CA ALA A 432 6.93 -33.81 -12.81
C ALA A 432 6.02 -33.43 -14.00
N CYS A 433 5.59 -32.18 -14.05
CA CYS A 433 4.77 -31.65 -15.14
C CYS A 433 4.95 -30.14 -15.24
N ASP A 434 5.12 -29.64 -16.46
CA ASP A 434 4.93 -28.21 -16.71
C ASP A 434 3.44 -27.93 -16.85
N THR A 435 2.86 -27.23 -15.87
CA THR A 435 1.42 -26.93 -15.84
C THR A 435 1.02 -25.81 -16.80
N SER A 436 2.01 -25.10 -17.37
CA SER A 436 1.76 -24.13 -18.42
C SER A 436 1.63 -24.78 -19.81
N ASP A 437 2.10 -26.02 -19.98
CA ASP A 437 1.89 -26.80 -21.21
C ASP A 437 0.49 -27.45 -21.17
N PRO A 438 -0.45 -27.03 -22.04
CA PRO A 438 -1.81 -27.55 -22.02
C PRO A 438 -1.88 -29.06 -22.32
N THR A 439 -0.94 -29.58 -23.10
CA THR A 439 -0.87 -31.00 -23.50
C THR A 439 -0.40 -31.88 -22.35
N GLN A 440 0.63 -31.42 -21.63
CA GLN A 440 1.13 -32.13 -20.44
C GLN A 440 0.06 -32.11 -19.33
N LEU A 441 -0.56 -30.95 -19.09
CA LEU A 441 -1.61 -30.83 -18.08
C LEU A 441 -2.83 -31.69 -18.42
N ALA A 442 -3.28 -31.72 -19.68
CA ALA A 442 -4.38 -32.59 -20.10
C ALA A 442 -4.04 -34.07 -19.89
N THR A 443 -2.81 -34.48 -20.23
CA THR A 443 -2.33 -35.86 -20.01
C THR A 443 -2.30 -36.22 -18.53
N LEU A 444 -1.81 -35.30 -17.69
CA LEU A 444 -1.77 -35.46 -16.24
C LEU A 444 -3.18 -35.67 -15.67
N LEU A 445 -4.15 -34.83 -16.05
CA LEU A 445 -5.53 -34.91 -15.57
C LEU A 445 -6.24 -36.17 -16.05
N ALA A 446 -5.98 -36.62 -17.29
CA ALA A 446 -6.54 -37.85 -17.83
C ALA A 446 -6.04 -39.12 -17.13
N ASN A 447 -4.89 -39.06 -16.45
CA ASN A 447 -4.32 -40.18 -15.70
C ASN A 447 -4.86 -40.29 -14.27
N ILE A 448 -5.73 -39.37 -13.82
CA ILE A 448 -6.36 -39.46 -12.51
C ILE A 448 -7.38 -40.62 -12.51
N PRO A 449 -7.28 -41.60 -11.59
CA PRO A 449 -8.18 -42.75 -11.57
C PRO A 449 -9.65 -42.35 -11.40
N SER A 450 -10.55 -43.02 -12.13
CA SER A 450 -11.99 -42.75 -12.03
C SER A 450 -12.58 -43.09 -10.65
N GLU A 451 -11.95 -44.00 -9.91
CA GLU A 451 -12.32 -44.37 -8.55
C GLU A 451 -11.94 -43.31 -7.51
N GLN A 452 -11.01 -42.41 -7.86
CA GLN A 452 -10.52 -41.32 -7.01
C GLN A 452 -10.57 -39.99 -7.81
N PRO A 453 -11.77 -39.55 -8.22
CA PRO A 453 -11.91 -38.47 -9.19
C PRO A 453 -11.32 -37.16 -8.67
N LEU A 454 -10.89 -36.28 -9.58
CA LEU A 454 -10.46 -34.94 -9.19
C LEU A 454 -11.64 -34.18 -8.56
N ARG A 455 -11.45 -33.69 -7.33
CA ARG A 455 -12.48 -32.92 -6.61
C ARG A 455 -12.00 -31.55 -6.17
N ALA A 456 -10.70 -31.29 -6.11
CA ALA A 456 -10.21 -29.94 -5.80
C ALA A 456 -8.92 -29.59 -6.52
N VAL A 457 -8.78 -28.29 -6.81
CA VAL A 457 -7.56 -27.70 -7.37
C VAL A 457 -7.09 -26.58 -6.45
N ILE A 458 -5.81 -26.60 -6.08
CA ILE A 458 -5.12 -25.50 -5.38
C ILE A 458 -3.92 -25.09 -6.21
N HIS A 459 -3.99 -23.91 -6.81
CA HIS A 459 -2.95 -23.36 -7.65
C HIS A 459 -2.01 -22.46 -6.84
N THR A 460 -0.85 -23.01 -6.44
CA THR A 460 0.19 -22.29 -5.69
C THR A 460 1.47 -22.03 -6.50
N ALA A 461 1.46 -22.33 -7.81
CA ALA A 461 2.64 -22.11 -8.64
C ALA A 461 2.93 -20.61 -8.76
N ALA A 462 4.20 -20.23 -8.60
CA ALA A 462 4.64 -18.86 -8.72
C ALA A 462 6.09 -18.82 -9.21
N VAL A 463 6.38 -17.83 -10.04
CA VAL A 463 7.71 -17.40 -10.41
C VAL A 463 7.76 -15.90 -10.17
N LEU A 464 8.86 -15.41 -9.59
CA LEU A 464 9.10 -14.00 -9.33
C LEU A 464 10.28 -13.53 -10.19
N HIS A 465 10.10 -12.41 -10.87
CA HIS A 465 11.15 -11.67 -11.58
C HIS A 465 10.86 -10.18 -11.37
N ASP A 466 11.49 -9.59 -10.36
CA ASP A 466 11.34 -8.18 -10.04
C ASP A 466 12.16 -7.29 -10.99
N ALA A 467 11.55 -6.19 -11.41
CA ALA A 467 12.16 -5.11 -12.18
C ALA A 467 11.24 -3.90 -12.11
N VAL A 468 11.82 -2.70 -11.98
CA VAL A 468 11.06 -1.45 -12.22
C VAL A 468 10.50 -1.46 -13.64
N LEU A 469 9.37 -0.79 -13.85
CA LEU A 469 8.67 -0.81 -15.13
C LEU A 469 9.60 -0.44 -16.30
N THR A 470 10.49 0.55 -16.12
CA THR A 470 11.42 1.02 -17.16
C THR A 470 12.46 0.01 -17.58
N GLU A 471 12.76 -0.99 -16.75
CA GLU A 471 13.75 -2.04 -17.00
C GLU A 471 13.12 -3.42 -17.26
N LEU A 472 11.82 -3.56 -16.97
CA LEU A 472 11.08 -4.81 -17.14
C LEU A 472 11.05 -5.24 -18.61
N SER A 473 11.64 -6.41 -18.91
CA SER A 473 11.63 -6.95 -20.26
C SER A 473 10.33 -7.72 -20.58
N PRO A 474 9.90 -7.77 -21.86
CA PRO A 474 8.76 -8.58 -22.28
C PRO A 474 8.90 -10.07 -21.90
N ASN A 475 10.11 -10.62 -21.96
CA ASN A 475 10.36 -12.01 -21.57
C ASN A 475 10.16 -12.26 -20.06
N GLN A 476 10.55 -11.32 -19.21
CA GLN A 476 10.27 -11.41 -17.76
C GLN A 476 8.77 -11.30 -17.48
N LEU A 477 8.03 -10.47 -18.23
CA LEU A 477 6.57 -10.39 -18.16
C LEU A 477 5.92 -11.73 -18.56
N ASP A 478 6.27 -12.26 -19.72
CA ASP A 478 5.71 -13.51 -20.24
C ASP A 478 6.00 -14.71 -19.33
N THR A 479 7.21 -14.80 -18.80
CA THR A 479 7.60 -15.89 -17.89
C THR A 479 6.71 -15.94 -16.65
N VAL A 480 6.36 -14.77 -16.09
CA VAL A 480 5.51 -14.67 -14.89
C VAL A 480 4.04 -14.92 -15.22
N LEU A 481 3.55 -14.41 -16.36
CA LEU A 481 2.20 -14.69 -16.86
C LEU A 481 2.01 -16.21 -17.10
N THR A 482 2.92 -16.84 -17.83
CA THR A 482 2.88 -18.27 -18.18
C THR A 482 2.74 -19.16 -16.93
N ALA A 483 3.51 -18.85 -15.88
CA ALA A 483 3.52 -19.65 -14.65
C ALA A 483 2.24 -19.53 -13.81
N LYS A 484 1.45 -18.46 -14.00
CA LYS A 484 0.25 -18.15 -13.22
C LYS A 484 -1.01 -18.11 -14.07
N ALA A 485 -1.11 -17.12 -14.97
CA ALA A 485 -2.29 -16.89 -15.81
C ALA A 485 -2.58 -18.08 -16.72
N ASP A 486 -1.60 -18.51 -17.51
CA ASP A 486 -1.78 -19.58 -18.51
C ASP A 486 -2.10 -20.92 -17.84
N THR A 487 -1.34 -21.26 -16.79
CA THR A 487 -1.61 -22.44 -15.98
C THR A 487 -3.05 -22.42 -15.42
N ALA A 488 -3.49 -21.31 -14.84
CA ALA A 488 -4.83 -21.20 -14.27
C ALA A 488 -5.93 -21.26 -15.34
N TRP A 489 -5.69 -20.70 -16.52
CA TRP A 489 -6.62 -20.80 -17.66
C TRP A 489 -6.74 -22.24 -18.17
N HIS A 490 -5.63 -22.94 -18.36
CA HIS A 490 -5.65 -24.35 -18.76
C HIS A 490 -6.35 -25.22 -17.72
N LEU A 491 -6.06 -25.01 -16.43
CA LEU A 491 -6.78 -25.67 -15.33
C LEU A 491 -8.29 -25.37 -15.42
N HIS A 492 -8.69 -24.12 -15.66
CA HIS A 492 -10.09 -23.77 -15.84
C HIS A 492 -10.73 -24.54 -17.00
N GLN A 493 -10.14 -24.50 -18.20
CA GLN A 493 -10.70 -25.15 -19.39
C GLN A 493 -10.81 -26.67 -19.21
N LEU A 494 -9.77 -27.30 -18.69
CA LEU A 494 -9.70 -28.76 -18.52
C LEU A 494 -10.55 -29.28 -17.35
N THR A 495 -10.98 -28.41 -16.43
CA THR A 495 -11.78 -28.80 -15.26
C THR A 495 -13.19 -28.19 -15.23
N ALA A 496 -13.57 -27.36 -16.21
CA ALA A 496 -14.88 -26.70 -16.22
C ALA A 496 -16.08 -27.66 -16.23
N HIS A 497 -15.88 -28.88 -16.73
CA HIS A 497 -16.90 -29.93 -16.79
C HIS A 497 -16.86 -30.89 -15.59
N ILE A 498 -15.90 -30.71 -14.68
CA ILE A 498 -15.71 -31.54 -13.49
C ILE A 498 -16.42 -30.87 -12.31
N ASP A 499 -17.20 -31.65 -11.57
CA ASP A 499 -17.84 -31.21 -10.33
C ASP A 499 -16.79 -31.10 -9.22
N LEU A 500 -16.11 -29.95 -9.14
CA LEU A 500 -15.11 -29.66 -8.12
C LEU A 500 -15.77 -29.15 -6.84
N ASP A 501 -15.27 -29.59 -5.69
CA ASP A 501 -15.59 -29.05 -4.37
C ASP A 501 -14.93 -27.67 -4.17
N ALA A 502 -13.72 -27.47 -4.72
CA ALA A 502 -12.99 -26.20 -4.65
C ALA A 502 -12.02 -25.97 -5.82
N PHE A 503 -11.87 -24.70 -6.20
CA PHE A 503 -10.85 -24.22 -7.15
C PHE A 503 -10.17 -22.97 -6.55
N VAL A 504 -9.05 -23.16 -5.87
CA VAL A 504 -8.38 -22.09 -5.12
C VAL A 504 -7.14 -21.63 -5.85
N MET A 505 -6.97 -20.33 -6.03
CA MET A 505 -5.81 -19.73 -6.69
C MET A 505 -5.08 -18.81 -5.72
N PHE A 506 -3.76 -18.94 -5.65
CA PHE A 506 -2.94 -18.08 -4.81
C PHE A 506 -2.49 -16.87 -5.64
N SER A 507 -3.22 -15.79 -5.43
CA SER A 507 -2.91 -14.45 -5.91
C SER A 507 -1.97 -13.74 -4.91
N ALA A 508 -1.75 -12.44 -5.11
CA ALA A 508 -0.93 -11.62 -4.23
C ALA A 508 -1.56 -10.24 -4.02
N ALA A 509 -1.40 -9.68 -2.81
CA ALA A 509 -1.84 -8.32 -2.50
C ALA A 509 -1.22 -7.26 -3.43
N ALA A 510 -0.10 -7.56 -4.09
CA ALA A 510 0.51 -6.71 -5.13
C ALA A 510 -0.44 -6.44 -6.32
N ALA A 511 -1.32 -7.37 -6.68
CA ALA A 511 -2.33 -7.15 -7.73
C ALA A 511 -3.37 -6.09 -7.32
N VAL A 512 -3.65 -5.99 -6.01
CA VAL A 512 -4.68 -5.11 -5.45
C VAL A 512 -4.12 -3.76 -5.01
N LEU A 513 -2.95 -3.75 -4.38
CA LEU A 513 -2.33 -2.55 -3.81
C LEU A 513 -1.31 -1.89 -4.74
N GLY A 514 -0.84 -2.61 -5.76
CA GLY A 514 0.33 -2.25 -6.53
C GLY A 514 1.61 -2.39 -5.71
N ALA A 515 2.66 -2.94 -6.29
CA ALA A 515 3.96 -3.06 -5.61
C ALA A 515 5.08 -2.66 -6.57
N PRO A 516 5.76 -1.52 -6.35
CA PRO A 516 6.89 -1.10 -7.16
C PRO A 516 7.88 -2.25 -7.40
N GLY A 517 8.33 -2.41 -8.65
CA GLY A 517 9.21 -3.49 -9.06
C GLY A 517 8.51 -4.82 -9.39
N LEU A 518 7.19 -4.94 -9.21
CA LEU A 518 6.43 -6.18 -9.41
C LEU A 518 5.27 -6.04 -10.41
N ALA A 519 5.42 -5.18 -11.42
CA ALA A 519 4.34 -4.91 -12.38
C ALA A 519 3.87 -6.17 -13.14
N ASN A 520 4.80 -7.04 -13.57
CA ASN A 520 4.51 -8.34 -14.18
C ASN A 520 3.79 -9.31 -13.23
N TYR A 521 4.22 -9.36 -11.97
CA TYR A 521 3.63 -10.21 -10.95
C TYR A 521 2.22 -9.73 -10.57
N ALA A 522 2.02 -8.42 -10.44
CA ALA A 522 0.70 -7.83 -10.23
C ALA A 522 -0.26 -8.18 -11.38
N ALA A 523 0.20 -8.03 -12.63
CA ALA A 523 -0.58 -8.40 -13.82
C ALA A 523 -1.02 -9.88 -13.81
N ALA A 524 -0.07 -10.79 -13.55
CA ALA A 524 -0.35 -12.23 -13.54
C ALA A 524 -1.30 -12.65 -12.42
N ASN A 525 -1.22 -12.02 -11.24
CA ASN A 525 -2.11 -12.31 -10.12
C ASN A 525 -3.50 -11.68 -10.31
N ALA A 526 -3.60 -10.49 -10.90
CA ALA A 526 -4.89 -9.88 -11.24
C ALA A 526 -5.69 -10.70 -12.26
N PHE A 527 -5.01 -11.42 -13.16
CA PHE A 527 -5.66 -12.42 -14.01
C PHE A 527 -6.34 -13.52 -13.18
N LEU A 528 -5.68 -14.03 -12.13
CA LEU A 528 -6.26 -15.06 -11.23
C LEU A 528 -7.49 -14.51 -10.50
N ASP A 529 -7.42 -13.26 -10.04
CA ASP A 529 -8.53 -12.58 -9.38
C ASP A 529 -9.73 -12.46 -10.33
N ALA A 530 -9.48 -12.04 -11.58
CA ALA A 530 -10.51 -11.96 -12.61
C ALA A 530 -11.09 -13.33 -12.99
N LEU A 531 -10.24 -14.36 -13.09
CA LEU A 531 -10.67 -15.73 -13.40
C LEU A 531 -11.59 -16.30 -12.30
N ALA A 532 -11.37 -15.94 -11.04
CA ALA A 532 -12.25 -16.38 -9.97
C ALA A 532 -13.67 -15.81 -10.12
N HIS A 533 -13.78 -14.52 -10.45
CA HIS A 533 -15.06 -13.90 -10.78
C HIS A 533 -15.69 -14.51 -12.04
N HIS A 534 -14.89 -14.76 -13.09
CA HIS A 534 -15.35 -15.42 -14.32
C HIS A 534 -15.98 -16.78 -14.05
N ARG A 535 -15.32 -17.62 -13.23
CA ARG A 535 -15.84 -18.93 -12.82
C ARG A 535 -17.14 -18.82 -12.04
N HIS A 536 -17.22 -17.91 -11.06
CA HIS A 536 -18.45 -17.66 -10.30
C HIS A 536 -19.62 -17.25 -11.19
N HIS A 537 -19.37 -16.38 -12.17
CA HIS A 537 -20.40 -15.96 -13.13
C HIS A 537 -20.93 -17.12 -13.98
N HIS A 538 -20.13 -18.17 -14.17
CA HIS A 538 -20.53 -19.42 -14.85
C HIS A 538 -21.03 -20.51 -13.88
N GLY A 539 -21.28 -20.17 -12.61
CA GLY A 539 -21.74 -21.11 -11.59
C GLY A 539 -20.68 -22.14 -11.17
N LEU A 540 -19.41 -21.92 -11.50
CA LEU A 540 -18.29 -22.78 -11.13
C LEU A 540 -17.62 -22.27 -9.84
N PRO A 541 -17.18 -23.16 -8.94
CA PRO A 541 -16.48 -22.75 -7.73
C PRO A 541 -15.14 -22.12 -8.10
N ALA A 542 -14.79 -21.03 -7.43
CA ALA A 542 -13.44 -20.47 -7.42
C ALA A 542 -13.21 -19.55 -6.22
N THR A 543 -11.96 -19.48 -5.74
CA THR A 543 -11.54 -18.47 -4.77
C THR A 543 -10.12 -18.04 -5.09
N SER A 544 -9.92 -16.77 -5.43
CA SER A 544 -8.60 -16.16 -5.51
C SER A 544 -8.24 -15.52 -4.17
N LEU A 545 -7.06 -15.86 -3.64
CA LEU A 545 -6.55 -15.35 -2.37
C LEU A 545 -5.34 -14.46 -2.65
N ALA A 546 -5.55 -13.14 -2.62
CA ALA A 546 -4.50 -12.14 -2.80
C ALA A 546 -3.66 -11.99 -1.52
N TRP A 547 -2.77 -12.94 -1.29
CA TRP A 547 -1.99 -13.04 -0.05
C TRP A 547 -1.10 -11.82 0.19
N GLY A 548 -1.05 -11.38 1.45
CA GLY A 548 0.02 -10.53 1.95
C GLY A 548 1.36 -11.28 2.05
N TYR A 549 2.32 -10.66 2.74
CA TYR A 549 3.66 -11.22 2.87
C TYR A 549 3.70 -12.40 3.86
N TRP A 550 4.25 -13.56 3.46
CA TRP A 550 4.39 -14.74 4.32
C TRP A 550 5.76 -14.78 5.03
N GLN A 551 5.74 -14.99 6.34
CA GLN A 551 6.92 -15.19 7.17
C GLN A 551 7.38 -16.66 7.10
N THR A 552 8.03 -17.04 5.99
CA THR A 552 8.60 -18.39 5.86
C THR A 552 10.01 -18.38 5.26
N PRO A 553 10.90 -19.30 5.67
CA PRO A 553 12.19 -19.50 5.01
C PRO A 553 11.93 -19.98 3.58
N GLY A 554 12.36 -19.22 2.56
CA GLY A 554 12.20 -19.59 1.14
C GLY A 554 11.51 -18.51 0.30
N ILE A 555 10.33 -18.02 0.68
CA ILE A 555 9.71 -16.86 0.00
C ILE A 555 10.54 -15.60 0.28
N ALA A 556 11.06 -15.48 1.51
CA ALA A 556 11.98 -14.42 1.91
C ALA A 556 13.41 -14.61 1.39
N ALA A 557 13.80 -15.81 0.94
CA ALA A 557 15.16 -16.08 0.49
C ALA A 557 15.45 -15.53 -0.92
N HIS A 558 14.40 -15.18 -1.67
CA HIS A 558 14.49 -14.58 -3.00
C HIS A 558 14.36 -13.06 -3.01
N LEU A 559 14.03 -12.44 -1.88
CA LEU A 559 13.97 -10.99 -1.72
C LEU A 559 15.11 -10.56 -0.81
N ASP A 560 15.90 -9.57 -1.23
CA ASP A 560 16.85 -8.95 -0.31
C ASP A 560 16.14 -8.26 0.87
N THR A 561 16.90 -7.89 1.90
CA THR A 561 16.39 -7.29 3.13
C THR A 561 15.65 -5.96 2.91
N VAL A 562 16.02 -5.22 1.86
CA VAL A 562 15.40 -3.93 1.50
C VAL A 562 14.02 -4.19 0.89
N ASN A 563 13.93 -5.13 -0.06
CA ASN A 563 12.69 -5.62 -0.63
C ASN A 563 11.71 -6.13 0.43
N GLN A 564 12.19 -6.89 1.42
CA GLN A 564 11.36 -7.34 2.52
C GLN A 564 10.76 -6.20 3.36
N ALA A 565 11.55 -5.17 3.67
CA ALA A 565 11.08 -3.99 4.41
C ALA A 565 10.03 -3.18 3.61
N ARG A 566 10.15 -3.16 2.28
CA ARG A 566 9.16 -2.54 1.38
C ARG A 566 7.80 -3.24 1.46
N PHE A 567 7.75 -4.57 1.34
CA PHE A 567 6.50 -5.34 1.40
C PHE A 567 5.81 -5.31 2.76
N THR A 568 6.57 -5.15 3.83
CA THR A 568 6.07 -5.15 5.21
C THR A 568 5.76 -3.76 5.76
N ARG A 569 5.92 -2.69 4.94
CA ARG A 569 5.75 -1.31 5.40
C ARG A 569 4.37 -1.06 6.03
N ASN A 570 3.32 -1.61 5.44
CA ASN A 570 1.94 -1.53 5.95
C ASN A 570 1.38 -2.89 6.39
N LEU A 571 2.05 -3.98 6.04
CA LEU A 571 1.59 -5.36 6.23
C LEU A 571 2.33 -6.01 7.41
N ILE A 572 1.62 -6.85 8.14
CA ILE A 572 2.24 -7.74 9.12
C ILE A 572 2.61 -9.04 8.38
N PRO A 573 3.84 -9.56 8.55
CA PRO A 573 4.18 -10.88 8.04
C PRO A 573 3.21 -11.96 8.54
N ILE A 574 2.71 -12.79 7.63
CA ILE A 574 1.76 -13.87 7.91
C ILE A 574 2.54 -15.10 8.38
N THR A 575 2.31 -15.54 9.61
CA THR A 575 2.82 -16.84 10.07
C THR A 575 2.04 -17.97 9.44
N THR A 576 2.62 -19.18 9.43
CA THR A 576 1.93 -20.37 8.90
C THR A 576 0.58 -20.60 9.58
N GLU A 577 0.49 -20.52 10.91
CA GLU A 577 -0.77 -20.74 11.62
C GLU A 577 -1.82 -19.69 11.25
N HIS A 578 -1.42 -18.42 11.13
CA HIS A 578 -2.35 -17.34 10.77
C HIS A 578 -2.81 -17.47 9.31
N GLY A 579 -1.91 -17.81 8.40
CA GLY A 579 -2.24 -18.05 7.00
C GLY A 579 -3.23 -19.18 6.80
N LEU A 580 -3.05 -20.31 7.50
CA LEU A 580 -4.00 -21.43 7.48
C LEU A 580 -5.38 -21.02 8.05
N ALA A 581 -5.42 -20.25 9.14
CA ALA A 581 -6.67 -19.75 9.69
C ALA A 581 -7.42 -18.79 8.75
N LEU A 582 -6.68 -17.94 8.01
CA LEU A 582 -7.25 -17.06 6.99
C LEU A 582 -7.77 -17.85 5.78
N PHE A 583 -7.07 -18.90 5.37
CA PHE A 583 -7.53 -19.80 4.31
C PHE A 583 -8.85 -20.50 4.68
N ASP A 584 -8.95 -21.05 5.90
CA ASP A 584 -10.19 -21.65 6.40
C ASP A 584 -11.35 -20.65 6.39
N ALA A 585 -11.10 -19.42 6.87
CA ALA A 585 -12.10 -18.36 6.88
C ALA A 585 -12.52 -17.95 5.46
N ALA A 586 -11.59 -17.93 4.52
CA ALA A 586 -11.85 -17.58 3.13
C ALA A 586 -12.73 -18.63 2.43
N LEU A 587 -12.44 -19.92 2.59
CA LEU A 587 -13.25 -20.99 2.01
C LEU A 587 -14.70 -20.97 2.53
N VAL A 588 -14.91 -20.65 3.80
CA VAL A 588 -16.25 -20.53 4.39
C VAL A 588 -17.02 -19.35 3.79
N SER A 589 -16.34 -18.26 3.41
CA SER A 589 -17.00 -17.06 2.87
C SER A 589 -17.62 -17.26 1.49
N ARG A 590 -17.13 -18.23 0.72
CA ARG A 590 -17.48 -18.49 -0.69
C ARG A 590 -17.41 -17.25 -1.58
N GLN A 591 -16.55 -16.29 -1.26
CA GLN A 591 -16.31 -15.11 -2.10
C GLN A 591 -15.33 -15.47 -3.24
N PRO A 592 -15.51 -14.90 -4.45
CA PRO A 592 -14.61 -15.14 -5.58
C PRO A 592 -13.20 -14.60 -5.32
N HIS A 593 -13.07 -13.47 -4.62
CA HIS A 593 -11.78 -12.83 -4.39
C HIS A 593 -11.71 -12.23 -2.98
N LEU A 594 -10.62 -12.53 -2.27
CA LEU A 594 -10.32 -12.02 -0.94
C LEU A 594 -8.84 -11.66 -0.84
N VAL A 595 -8.53 -10.75 0.08
CA VAL A 595 -7.17 -10.26 0.35
C VAL A 595 -6.77 -10.63 1.77
N PRO A 596 -6.18 -11.82 2.01
CA PRO A 596 -5.66 -12.18 3.32
C PRO A 596 -4.31 -11.47 3.55
N ALA A 597 -4.40 -10.28 4.14
CA ALA A 597 -3.27 -9.39 4.38
C ALA A 597 -3.46 -8.68 5.73
N PRO A 598 -2.92 -9.22 6.83
CA PRO A 598 -2.98 -8.54 8.12
C PRO A 598 -2.19 -7.23 8.07
N LEU A 599 -2.76 -6.18 8.65
CA LEU A 599 -2.26 -4.81 8.51
C LEU A 599 -1.71 -4.28 9.84
N ASN A 600 -0.65 -3.47 9.75
CA ASN A 600 -0.14 -2.73 10.90
C ASN A 600 -0.94 -1.44 11.09
N THR A 601 -1.99 -1.51 11.92
CA THR A 601 -2.90 -0.38 12.17
C THR A 601 -2.20 0.86 12.72
N ARG A 602 -1.10 0.70 13.47
CA ARG A 602 -0.31 1.83 13.98
C ARG A 602 0.40 2.57 12.86
N THR A 603 1.01 1.82 11.93
CA THR A 603 1.66 2.41 10.76
C THR A 603 0.64 3.11 9.86
N LEU A 604 -0.52 2.50 9.63
CA LEU A 604 -1.61 3.15 8.87
C LEU A 604 -2.08 4.45 9.54
N ALA A 605 -2.30 4.43 10.86
CA ALA A 605 -2.69 5.62 11.61
C ALA A 605 -1.61 6.72 11.60
N ARG A 606 -0.34 6.35 11.55
CA ARG A 606 0.78 7.30 11.38
C ARG A 606 0.78 7.92 9.99
N HIS A 607 0.68 7.11 8.93
CA HIS A 607 0.61 7.60 7.55
C HIS A 607 -0.61 8.49 7.31
N ALA A 608 -1.76 8.15 7.92
CA ALA A 608 -2.97 8.97 7.86
C ALA A 608 -2.75 10.37 8.46
N ARG A 609 -2.07 10.46 9.62
CA ARG A 609 -1.73 11.74 10.27
C ARG A 609 -0.77 12.60 9.45
N GLN A 610 0.12 11.96 8.71
CA GLN A 610 1.11 12.60 7.86
C GLN A 610 0.56 12.96 6.46
N GLY A 611 -0.68 12.59 6.14
CA GLY A 611 -1.28 12.83 4.82
C GLY A 611 -0.68 11.97 3.71
N VAL A 612 0.02 10.88 4.03
CA VAL A 612 0.72 10.01 3.08
C VAL A 612 0.08 8.63 2.92
N LEU A 613 -1.11 8.43 3.51
CA LEU A 613 -1.84 7.17 3.39
C LEU A 613 -2.44 7.04 1.98
N PRO A 614 -2.16 5.95 1.25
CA PRO A 614 -2.81 5.68 -0.02
C PRO A 614 -4.34 5.65 0.11
N ALA A 615 -5.05 6.27 -0.84
CA ALA A 615 -6.52 6.41 -0.78
C ALA A 615 -7.23 5.05 -0.66
N ILE A 616 -6.72 4.00 -1.31
CA ILE A 616 -7.25 2.63 -1.21
C ILE A 616 -7.29 2.09 0.23
N LEU A 617 -6.40 2.56 1.11
CA LEU A 617 -6.33 2.14 2.52
C LEU A 617 -7.14 3.04 3.45
N SER A 618 -7.78 4.11 2.97
CA SER A 618 -8.39 5.13 3.83
C SER A 618 -9.54 4.57 4.68
N ALA A 619 -10.28 3.59 4.16
CA ALA A 619 -11.41 2.96 4.85
C ALA A 619 -10.99 2.06 6.03
N LEU A 620 -9.70 1.76 6.18
CA LEU A 620 -9.15 0.96 7.28
C LEU A 620 -8.76 1.82 8.49
N THR A 621 -8.96 3.13 8.41
CA THR A 621 -8.66 4.07 9.49
C THR A 621 -9.93 4.81 9.90
N ASN A 622 -10.17 4.94 11.21
CA ASN A 622 -11.33 5.65 11.76
C ASN A 622 -11.10 7.16 11.91
N MET A 623 -10.01 7.69 11.34
CA MET A 623 -9.60 9.08 11.52
C MET A 623 -10.25 9.94 10.45
N ARG A 624 -11.05 10.94 10.87
CA ARG A 624 -11.53 11.98 9.95
C ARG A 624 -10.31 12.72 9.39
N ARG A 625 -10.26 12.78 8.05
CA ARG A 625 -9.27 13.50 7.26
C ARG A 625 -9.09 14.91 7.85
N HIS A 626 -7.92 15.22 8.40
CA HIS A 626 -7.53 16.62 8.59
C HIS A 626 -7.11 17.14 7.22
N ALA A 627 -7.69 18.25 6.77
CA ALA A 627 -7.20 18.96 5.61
C ALA A 627 -5.77 19.41 5.93
N THR A 628 -4.80 18.92 5.17
CA THR A 628 -3.40 19.34 5.27
C THR A 628 -3.26 20.74 4.68
N ILE A 629 -2.86 21.69 5.52
CA ILE A 629 -2.24 22.93 5.06
C ILE A 629 -0.72 22.64 4.99
N GLY A 630 -0.20 22.66 3.76
CA GLY A 630 1.19 22.64 3.26
C GLY A 630 2.37 22.20 4.15
N SER A 631 2.85 20.96 3.98
CA SER A 631 4.23 20.58 4.40
C SER A 631 5.32 21.26 3.56
N ALA A 632 5.08 21.46 2.26
CA ALA A 632 6.02 22.14 1.38
C ALA A 632 6.17 23.64 1.72
N GLU A 633 5.06 24.31 2.08
CA GLU A 633 5.07 25.69 2.60
C GLU A 633 5.85 25.79 3.91
N THR A 634 5.79 24.78 4.78
CA THR A 634 6.60 24.77 6.02
C THR A 634 8.09 24.60 5.77
N LEU A 635 8.52 23.81 4.78
CA LEU A 635 9.94 23.63 4.47
C LEU A 635 10.53 24.89 3.81
N THR A 636 9.83 25.47 2.83
CA THR A 636 10.27 26.72 2.19
C THR A 636 10.28 27.89 3.17
N ALA A 637 9.27 28.00 4.04
CA ALA A 637 9.26 29.00 5.12
C ALA A 637 10.39 28.77 6.14
N GLN A 638 10.70 27.51 6.48
CA GLN A 638 11.81 27.17 7.38
C GLN A 638 13.16 27.53 6.74
N LEU A 639 13.39 27.14 5.48
CA LEU A 639 14.62 27.45 4.75
C LEU A 639 14.82 28.96 4.59
N ALA A 640 13.75 29.72 4.35
CA ALA A 640 13.81 31.19 4.23
C ALA A 640 14.33 31.91 5.49
N THR A 641 14.28 31.26 6.66
CA THR A 641 14.79 31.81 7.94
C THR A 641 16.21 31.40 8.29
N GLN A 642 16.86 30.58 7.45
CA GLN A 642 18.17 29.97 7.69
C GLN A 642 19.28 30.62 6.84
N THR A 643 20.54 30.56 7.31
CA THR A 643 21.70 30.93 6.47
C THR A 643 21.93 29.88 5.37
N PRO A 644 22.66 30.20 4.28
CA PRO A 644 22.95 29.23 3.22
C PRO A 644 23.59 27.92 3.72
N GLU A 645 24.47 28.01 4.73
CA GLU A 645 25.11 26.83 5.34
C GLU A 645 24.10 25.98 6.14
N GLN A 646 23.15 26.64 6.82
CA GLN A 646 22.09 25.98 7.58
C GLN A 646 21.03 25.34 6.68
N GLN A 647 20.72 25.98 5.55
CA GLN A 647 19.83 25.43 4.52
C GLN A 647 20.41 24.15 3.94
N LEU A 648 21.68 24.17 3.53
CA LEU A 648 22.36 23.00 3.00
C LEU A 648 22.43 21.87 4.04
N ALA A 649 22.78 22.16 5.30
CA ALA A 649 22.79 21.16 6.36
C ALA A 649 21.40 20.55 6.63
N THR A 650 20.34 21.36 6.56
CA THR A 650 18.95 20.90 6.70
C THR A 650 18.55 19.97 5.56
N LEU A 651 18.89 20.34 4.32
CA LEU A 651 18.62 19.53 3.13
C LEU A 651 19.44 18.24 3.12
N THR A 652 20.73 18.28 3.48
CA THR A 652 21.55 17.06 3.62
C THR A 652 20.95 16.12 4.63
N ARG A 653 20.54 16.61 5.82
CA ARG A 653 19.87 15.77 6.82
C ARG A 653 18.56 15.17 6.29
N LEU A 654 17.79 15.94 5.52
CA LEU A 654 16.55 15.45 4.89
C LEU A 654 16.87 14.31 3.91
N VAL A 655 17.82 14.50 3.00
CA VAL A 655 18.22 13.48 2.01
C VAL A 655 18.81 12.24 2.70
N THR A 656 19.67 12.39 3.71
CA THR A 656 20.22 11.27 4.47
C THR A 656 19.14 10.51 5.23
N THR A 657 18.17 11.21 5.82
CA THR A 657 17.03 10.57 6.51
C THR A 657 16.14 9.80 5.54
N ALA A 658 15.86 10.39 4.37
CA ALA A 658 15.11 9.72 3.31
C ALA A 658 15.86 8.48 2.78
N THR A 659 17.17 8.59 2.59
CA THR A 659 18.04 7.48 2.14
C THR A 659 18.05 6.33 3.15
N ALA A 660 18.21 6.64 4.44
CA ALA A 660 18.15 5.65 5.51
C ALA A 660 16.80 4.93 5.56
N ALA A 661 15.71 5.68 5.42
CA ALA A 661 14.36 5.12 5.43
C ALA A 661 14.10 4.17 4.26
N VAL A 662 14.63 4.47 3.06
CA VAL A 662 14.51 3.61 1.87
C VAL A 662 15.34 2.34 2.01
N LEU A 663 16.57 2.46 2.53
CA LEU A 663 17.46 1.31 2.77
C LEU A 663 17.07 0.46 3.99
N ALA A 664 15.98 0.82 4.68
CA ALA A 664 15.58 0.24 5.97
C ALA A 664 16.71 0.27 7.02
N HIS A 665 17.57 1.29 6.95
CA HIS A 665 18.68 1.48 7.88
C HIS A 665 18.14 2.00 9.23
N PRO A 666 18.50 1.38 10.37
CA PRO A 666 17.91 1.72 11.67
C PRO A 666 18.32 3.11 12.19
N ASP A 667 19.47 3.63 11.75
CA ASP A 667 19.97 4.95 12.16
C ASP A 667 20.46 5.77 10.95
N PRO A 668 19.80 6.89 10.61
CA PRO A 668 20.26 7.80 9.57
C PRO A 668 21.60 8.47 9.84
N ALA A 669 22.00 8.64 11.11
CA ALA A 669 23.23 9.34 11.48
C ALA A 669 24.50 8.55 11.14
N THR A 670 24.36 7.26 10.83
CA THR A 670 25.47 6.37 10.47
C THR A 670 25.80 6.37 8.97
N LEU A 671 24.96 6.98 8.13
CA LEU A 671 25.21 7.08 6.69
C LEU A 671 26.15 8.24 6.39
N GLU A 672 27.24 7.97 5.66
CA GLU A 672 28.15 9.00 5.17
C GLU A 672 27.52 9.78 4.00
N PRO A 673 27.28 11.10 4.12
CA PRO A 673 26.58 11.88 3.09
C PRO A 673 27.31 12.03 1.76
N ASP A 674 28.61 11.78 1.73
CA ASP A 674 29.47 11.91 0.56
C ASP A 674 29.78 10.55 -0.11
N LEU A 675 29.31 9.44 0.46
CA LEU A 675 29.47 8.12 -0.15
C LEU A 675 28.53 7.98 -1.36
N PRO A 676 28.99 7.40 -2.49
CA PRO A 676 28.13 7.12 -3.62
C PRO A 676 26.94 6.25 -3.24
N PHE A 677 25.75 6.57 -3.75
CA PHE A 677 24.51 5.81 -3.50
C PHE A 677 24.65 4.32 -3.82
N LYS A 678 25.40 3.97 -4.87
CA LYS A 678 25.69 2.58 -5.23
C LYS A 678 26.44 1.83 -4.12
N ASP A 679 27.37 2.50 -3.44
CA ASP A 679 28.16 1.92 -2.35
C ASP A 679 27.36 1.88 -1.04
N LEU A 680 26.35 2.75 -0.91
CA LEU A 680 25.33 2.70 0.15
C LEU A 680 24.28 1.59 -0.07
N GLY A 681 24.29 0.92 -1.23
CA GLY A 681 23.35 -0.16 -1.56
C GLY A 681 22.05 0.29 -2.23
N ILE A 682 22.02 1.49 -2.81
CA ILE A 682 20.90 1.95 -3.64
C ILE A 682 20.98 1.28 -5.03
N ASP A 683 19.89 0.62 -5.40
CA ASP A 683 19.56 0.05 -6.70
C ASP A 683 18.56 0.94 -7.49
N SER A 684 18.16 0.53 -8.70
CA SER A 684 17.19 1.29 -9.52
C SER A 684 15.83 1.52 -8.83
N LEU A 685 15.37 0.56 -8.02
CA LEU A 685 14.08 0.63 -7.34
C LEU A 685 14.11 1.55 -6.12
N THR A 686 15.12 1.41 -5.26
CA THR A 686 15.36 2.29 -4.11
C THR A 686 15.70 3.72 -4.56
N ALA A 687 16.38 3.90 -5.70
CA ALA A 687 16.62 5.22 -6.28
C ALA A 687 15.31 5.94 -6.62
N LEU A 688 14.36 5.23 -7.22
CA LEU A 688 13.04 5.77 -7.56
C LEU A 688 12.22 6.10 -6.30
N GLU A 689 12.22 5.21 -5.30
CA GLU A 689 11.56 5.46 -4.01
C GLU A 689 12.13 6.67 -3.27
N LEU A 690 13.45 6.87 -3.35
CA LEU A 690 14.12 8.04 -2.79
C LEU A 690 13.68 9.30 -3.52
N SER A 691 13.69 9.31 -4.87
CA SER A 691 13.22 10.46 -5.67
C SER A 691 11.76 10.81 -5.37
N ASN A 692 10.87 9.80 -5.28
CA ASN A 692 9.46 9.99 -4.93
C ASN A 692 9.29 10.55 -3.50
N THR A 693 10.10 10.06 -2.55
CA THR A 693 10.11 10.56 -1.17
C THR A 693 10.55 12.03 -1.11
N LEU A 694 11.61 12.39 -1.83
CA LEU A 694 12.12 13.76 -1.87
C LEU A 694 11.16 14.71 -2.59
N THR A 695 10.56 14.29 -3.71
CA THR A 695 9.53 15.06 -4.45
C THR A 695 8.38 15.42 -3.52
N ARG A 696 7.88 14.45 -2.75
CA ARG A 696 6.81 14.66 -1.78
C ARG A 696 7.22 15.61 -0.66
N ASP A 697 8.39 15.39 -0.07
CA ASP A 697 8.82 16.10 1.14
C ASP A 697 9.27 17.55 0.81
N THR A 698 9.69 17.81 -0.43
CA THR A 698 10.13 19.14 -0.90
C THR A 698 9.09 19.88 -1.73
N GLY A 699 8.12 19.17 -2.34
CA GLY A 699 7.18 19.72 -3.31
C GLY A 699 7.79 20.05 -4.68
N ALA A 700 9.09 19.78 -4.89
CA ALA A 700 9.76 20.00 -6.17
C ALA A 700 9.50 18.83 -7.14
N SER A 701 9.38 19.12 -8.44
CA SER A 701 9.34 18.09 -9.48
C SER A 701 10.77 17.58 -9.73
N LEU A 702 11.08 16.38 -9.25
CA LEU A 702 12.41 15.78 -9.36
C LEU A 702 12.41 14.66 -10.41
N PRO A 703 13.41 14.60 -11.31
CA PRO A 703 13.48 13.55 -12.32
C PRO A 703 13.79 12.19 -11.67
N ALA A 704 13.36 11.10 -12.32
CA ALA A 704 13.68 9.74 -11.88
C ALA A 704 15.20 9.43 -11.97
N THR A 705 15.95 10.18 -12.80
CA THR A 705 17.40 10.08 -12.95
C THR A 705 18.19 10.80 -11.85
N LEU A 706 17.53 11.49 -10.91
CA LEU A 706 18.15 12.35 -9.89
C LEU A 706 19.32 11.66 -9.17
N VAL A 707 19.15 10.40 -8.76
CA VAL A 707 20.16 9.63 -8.02
C VAL A 707 21.39 9.31 -8.88
N PHE A 708 21.22 9.20 -10.20
CA PHE A 708 22.31 8.96 -11.14
C PHE A 708 23.02 10.27 -11.54
N ASP A 709 22.27 11.35 -11.71
CA ASP A 709 22.79 12.68 -12.03
C ASP A 709 23.54 13.29 -10.83
N HIS A 710 23.09 12.96 -9.60
CA HIS A 710 23.65 13.42 -8.33
C HIS A 710 23.94 12.22 -7.43
N PRO A 711 25.13 11.59 -7.54
CA PRO A 711 25.40 10.26 -7.02
C PRO A 711 25.61 10.18 -5.49
N THR A 712 25.43 11.26 -4.74
CA THR A 712 25.60 11.28 -3.27
C THR A 712 24.48 12.07 -2.58
N PRO A 713 24.13 11.74 -1.31
CA PRO A 713 23.20 12.54 -0.52
C PRO A 713 23.51 14.04 -0.49
N SER A 714 24.79 14.40 -0.33
CA SER A 714 25.25 15.79 -0.38
C SER A 714 25.02 16.46 -1.75
N ALA A 715 25.23 15.75 -2.85
CA ALA A 715 25.02 16.28 -4.21
C ALA A 715 23.53 16.56 -4.48
N ILE A 716 22.63 15.67 -4.04
CA ILE A 716 21.18 15.92 -4.12
C ILE A 716 20.77 17.11 -3.27
N ALA A 717 21.32 17.25 -2.06
CA ALA A 717 21.02 18.40 -1.20
C ALA A 717 21.41 19.74 -1.83
N GLN A 718 22.56 19.79 -2.52
CA GLN A 718 22.98 20.96 -3.30
C GLN A 718 22.02 21.27 -4.46
N TYR A 719 21.61 20.23 -5.21
CA TYR A 719 20.63 20.37 -6.29
C TYR A 719 19.29 20.92 -5.80
N LEU A 720 18.75 20.36 -4.71
CA LEU A 720 17.51 20.82 -4.07
C LEU A 720 17.62 22.28 -3.61
N ASN A 721 18.77 22.69 -3.08
CA ASN A 721 18.99 24.05 -2.63
C ASN A 721 18.87 25.05 -3.80
N ILE A 722 19.41 24.71 -4.97
CA ILE A 722 19.32 25.53 -6.19
C ILE A 722 17.87 25.58 -6.69
N GLN A 723 17.18 24.44 -6.78
CA GLN A 723 15.79 24.37 -7.25
C GLN A 723 14.81 25.17 -6.37
N LEU A 724 14.91 25.01 -5.05
CA LEU A 724 14.01 25.68 -4.10
C LEU A 724 14.32 27.18 -3.95
N SER A 725 15.58 27.58 -4.14
CA SER A 725 15.97 29.00 -4.17
C SER A 725 15.55 29.69 -5.47
N GLY A 726 15.64 29.00 -6.61
CA GLY A 726 15.22 29.52 -7.93
C GLY A 726 13.71 29.75 -8.05
N ASN A 727 12.88 28.96 -7.36
CA ASN A 727 11.44 29.21 -7.29
C ASN A 727 11.09 30.43 -6.41
N SER A 728 11.97 30.84 -5.50
CA SER A 728 11.74 31.99 -4.61
C SER A 728 12.00 33.33 -5.31
N THR A 729 12.83 33.37 -6.36
CA THR A 729 13.10 34.57 -7.16
C THR A 729 12.04 34.85 -8.24
N ILE A 730 11.30 33.83 -8.69
CA ILE A 730 10.23 34.00 -9.71
C ILE A 730 8.98 34.71 -9.13
N SER A 731 8.82 34.74 -7.80
CA SER A 731 7.66 35.36 -7.15
C SER A 731 7.78 36.88 -6.86
N ARG A 732 8.85 37.56 -7.31
CA ARG A 732 9.00 39.02 -7.16
C ARG A 732 9.23 39.68 -8.52
N ALA A 733 8.12 40.15 -9.11
CA ALA A 733 7.99 41.16 -10.16
C ALA A 733 9.27 41.44 -11.00
N GLN A 734 9.46 40.69 -12.09
CA GLN A 734 10.32 41.08 -13.20
C GLN A 734 9.58 40.90 -14.53
N ASP A 735 9.95 41.74 -15.50
CA ASP A 735 9.27 41.97 -16.78
C ASP A 735 9.26 40.68 -17.64
N PRO A 736 8.12 40.26 -18.24
CA PRO A 736 8.00 38.98 -18.94
C PRO A 736 8.98 38.78 -20.10
N GLU A 737 9.35 39.86 -20.79
CA GLU A 737 10.30 39.80 -21.92
C GLU A 737 11.73 39.46 -21.48
N GLU A 738 12.12 39.83 -20.25
CA GLU A 738 13.47 39.57 -19.71
C GLU A 738 13.63 38.10 -19.31
N ILE A 739 12.55 37.48 -18.82
CA ILE A 739 12.48 36.05 -18.47
C ILE A 739 12.55 35.17 -19.73
N GLU A 740 11.87 35.57 -20.80
CA GLU A 740 11.89 34.84 -22.06
C GLU A 740 13.28 34.89 -22.71
N MET A 741 13.93 36.06 -22.66
CA MET A 741 15.31 36.26 -23.16
C MET A 741 16.34 35.44 -22.36
N GLN A 742 16.27 35.45 -21.02
CA GLN A 742 17.19 34.70 -20.16
C GLN A 742 17.01 33.18 -20.30
N ASN A 743 15.77 32.70 -20.43
CA ASN A 743 15.49 31.29 -20.68
C ASN A 743 15.94 30.83 -22.07
N LEU A 744 15.88 31.70 -23.08
CA LEU A 744 16.41 31.41 -24.42
C LEU A 744 17.94 31.34 -24.42
N ILE A 745 18.62 32.21 -23.68
CA ILE A 745 20.09 32.23 -23.58
C ILE A 745 20.61 31.03 -22.77
N ALA A 746 19.94 30.67 -21.66
CA ALA A 746 20.33 29.53 -20.82
C ALA A 746 20.18 28.16 -21.53
N LYS A 747 19.32 28.07 -22.55
CA LYS A 747 19.12 26.85 -23.36
C LYS A 747 20.14 26.67 -24.48
N ILE A 748 21.02 27.64 -24.75
CA ILE A 748 22.04 27.50 -25.79
C ILE A 748 23.27 26.80 -25.19
N PRO A 749 23.68 25.62 -25.70
CA PRO A 749 24.89 24.96 -25.24
C PRO A 749 26.11 25.86 -25.42
N THR A 750 26.96 25.97 -24.40
CA THR A 750 28.18 26.80 -24.42
C THR A 750 29.10 26.51 -25.62
N GLN A 751 29.10 25.28 -26.12
CA GLN A 751 29.82 24.90 -27.35
C GLN A 751 29.27 25.54 -28.63
N GLN A 752 27.96 25.86 -28.71
CA GLN A 752 27.38 26.61 -29.83
C GLN A 752 27.71 28.10 -29.76
N LEU A 753 27.77 28.69 -28.57
CA LEU A 753 28.19 30.09 -28.35
C LEU A 753 29.66 30.35 -28.73
N ILE A 754 30.52 29.35 -28.54
CA ILE A 754 31.93 29.39 -28.97
C ILE A 754 32.04 29.23 -30.50
N ARG A 755 31.25 28.34 -31.10
CA ARG A 755 31.25 28.11 -32.56
C ARG A 755 30.62 29.25 -33.37
N SER A 756 29.70 30.01 -32.80
CA SER A 756 29.00 31.11 -33.47
C SER A 756 29.78 32.43 -33.47
N GLY A 757 30.91 32.51 -32.77
CA GLY A 757 31.73 33.73 -32.66
C GLY A 757 31.12 34.85 -31.81
N ILE A 758 29.92 34.65 -31.25
CA ILE A 758 29.20 35.64 -30.43
C ILE A 758 29.99 35.99 -29.16
N LEU A 759 30.69 35.01 -28.58
CA LEU A 759 31.53 35.22 -27.40
C LEU A 759 32.73 36.13 -27.67
N ASN A 760 33.26 36.14 -28.91
CA ASN A 760 34.29 37.08 -29.33
C ASN A 760 33.72 38.48 -29.63
N ALA A 761 32.50 38.57 -30.16
CA ALA A 761 31.82 39.84 -30.40
C ALA A 761 31.45 40.56 -29.09
N LEU A 762 30.96 39.83 -28.08
CA LEU A 762 30.73 40.37 -26.74
C LEU A 762 32.02 40.82 -26.05
N ARG A 763 33.13 40.14 -26.33
CA ARG A 763 34.47 40.49 -25.84
C ARG A 763 35.02 41.77 -26.51
N GLU A 764 34.85 41.92 -27.83
CA GLU A 764 35.19 43.16 -28.54
C GLU A 764 34.35 44.35 -28.08
N ILE A 765 33.07 44.15 -27.77
CA ILE A 765 32.21 45.22 -27.23
C ILE A 765 32.70 45.66 -25.85
N ALA A 766 33.05 44.71 -24.97
CA ALA A 766 33.61 44.99 -23.65
C ALA A 766 34.98 45.72 -23.72
N ASP A 767 35.81 45.38 -24.70
CA ASP A 767 37.09 46.05 -24.94
C ASP A 767 36.91 47.45 -25.57
N SER A 768 35.83 47.68 -26.33
CA SER A 768 35.58 48.95 -27.05
C SER A 768 35.10 50.11 -26.18
N GLU A 769 34.50 49.83 -25.01
CA GLU A 769 34.01 50.88 -24.09
C GLU A 769 35.07 51.37 -23.09
N HIS A 770 36.24 50.73 -23.02
CA HIS A 770 37.33 51.09 -22.09
C HIS A 770 38.42 52.01 -22.67
N SER A 771 38.05 52.99 -23.48
CA SER A 771 38.96 54.06 -23.93
C SER A 771 38.68 55.41 -23.23
N SER A 772 38.66 55.44 -21.90
CA SER A 772 39.10 56.64 -21.16
C SER A 772 39.20 56.39 -19.65
N HIS A 773 40.42 56.55 -19.15
CA HIS A 773 40.85 56.72 -17.75
C HIS A 773 41.37 55.50 -16.95
N THR A 774 42.71 55.46 -16.93
CA THR A 774 43.63 55.14 -15.81
C THR A 774 43.76 53.69 -15.32
N ASN A 775 44.85 53.08 -15.80
CA ASN A 775 45.69 52.01 -15.23
C ASN A 775 45.58 51.77 -13.72
N GLU A 776 45.07 50.60 -13.35
CA GLU A 776 45.67 49.63 -12.39
C GLU A 776 44.72 48.43 -12.23
N ARG A 777 44.51 47.60 -13.26
CA ARG A 777 43.80 46.30 -13.15
C ARG A 777 43.85 45.40 -14.40
N HIS A 778 44.86 45.54 -15.25
CA HIS A 778 44.85 44.90 -16.58
C HIS A 778 45.33 43.43 -16.67
N ASP A 779 45.65 42.76 -15.55
CA ASP A 779 46.19 41.39 -15.62
C ASP A 779 45.24 40.25 -15.25
N ASN A 780 43.92 40.48 -15.07
CA ASN A 780 43.04 39.40 -14.56
C ASN A 780 41.72 39.15 -15.31
N VAL A 781 41.49 39.72 -16.50
CA VAL A 781 40.28 39.41 -17.30
C VAL A 781 40.48 38.15 -18.16
N ALA A 782 41.72 37.86 -18.55
CA ALA A 782 42.03 36.73 -19.47
C ALA A 782 41.80 35.33 -18.87
N THR A 783 41.58 35.22 -17.56
CA THR A 783 41.44 33.94 -16.82
C THR A 783 40.09 33.78 -16.13
N MET A 784 39.16 34.72 -16.31
CA MET A 784 37.86 34.68 -15.63
C MET A 784 36.90 33.67 -16.27
N ASN A 785 36.18 32.94 -15.41
CA ASN A 785 35.06 32.10 -15.84
C ASN A 785 33.78 32.94 -16.03
N LEU A 786 32.75 32.33 -16.62
CA LEU A 786 31.51 33.02 -17.01
C LEU A 786 30.82 33.73 -15.83
N ASP A 787 30.82 33.12 -14.64
CA ASP A 787 30.25 33.71 -13.43
C ASP A 787 31.04 34.95 -12.94
N GLN A 788 32.37 34.90 -13.02
CA GLN A 788 33.22 36.05 -12.69
C GLN A 788 33.04 37.21 -13.67
N LEU A 789 32.79 36.90 -14.94
CA LEU A 789 32.56 37.88 -16.00
C LEU A 789 31.18 38.54 -15.87
N LEU A 790 30.15 37.77 -15.51
CA LEU A 790 28.81 38.27 -15.20
C LEU A 790 28.78 39.12 -13.91
N THR A 791 29.57 38.76 -12.90
CA THR A 791 29.70 39.52 -11.65
C THR A 791 30.37 40.87 -11.88
N ALA A 792 31.44 40.91 -12.71
CA ALA A 792 32.11 42.15 -13.07
C ALA A 792 31.23 43.12 -13.89
N LEU A 793 30.29 42.57 -14.69
CA LEU A 793 29.28 43.34 -15.42
C LEU A 793 28.13 43.82 -14.51
N GLY A 794 27.80 43.08 -13.46
CA GLY A 794 26.76 43.43 -12.48
C GLY A 794 27.13 44.62 -11.58
N ASP A 795 28.40 44.73 -11.19
CA ASP A 795 28.88 45.80 -10.30
C ASP A 795 28.90 47.21 -10.93
N GLN A 796 28.68 47.34 -12.25
CA GLN A 796 28.68 48.65 -12.94
C GLN A 796 27.32 49.35 -13.00
N LYS A 797 26.20 48.69 -12.65
CA LYS A 797 24.90 49.36 -12.50
C LYS A 797 24.67 49.74 -11.04
N GLY A 798 25.31 50.82 -10.61
CA GLY A 798 24.96 51.50 -9.38
C GLY A 798 23.51 52.01 -9.42
N ILE A 799 22.61 51.29 -8.75
CA ILE A 799 21.30 51.80 -8.32
C ILE A 799 21.29 51.72 -6.80
N GLN A 800 21.38 52.88 -6.15
CA GLN A 800 21.24 53.01 -4.69
C GLN A 800 19.80 52.66 -4.27
N ILE A 801 19.74 51.74 -3.29
CA ILE A 801 18.71 51.38 -2.29
C ILE A 801 17.30 51.95 -2.49
#